data_AF-A0A4D5RDW7-F1
#
_entry.id   AF-A0A4D5RDW7-F1
#
_cell.length_a   1.000
_cell.length_b   1.000
_cell.length_c   1.000
_cell.angle_alpha   90.00
_cell.angle_beta   90.00
_cell.angle_gamma   90.00
#
_symmetry.space_group_name_H-M   'P 1'
#
loop_
_entity.id
_entity.type
_entity.pdbx_description
1 polymer ?
#
loop_
_entity_poly.entity_id
_entity_poly.type
_entity_poly.pdbx_seq_one_letter_code
_entity_poly.pdbx_strand_id
1 'polypeptide(L)'
;SARPNCCFVSLLRPNVRFFCLLVIYFSQFYRFIYGLVAAMPAVKRHSLQAFGARRRSVKPRGSSGGRVRCANPNGTTSDASAASLPSASPSPGSSLQDLTSEQPADVSSSLPEDYEVLEELTAIERKISLLQESDPAADPTDAPAAPDGAPTEGYRLVALSAIETLVSALLCPVCRGSDLQLSESGKGVQAQFVVVCPDCGDVARTPHSSTIGHSRQNELAARISLASRECGIGYTKLTNFFAGINAPSPMHLRSYQDLGEKVHDASVRAASNVMSKAAEAVRETRESDSGDLMDVCVTYDGTWHKRGHTSHFGVGVAIELETGLVLDYSVQSNYCHGCSLGPAQGSDSHEDWAENHRAVCQKNFAGSANAMELQAADEIFRRSVQLHNLQYVTVLCDGDSKAFNHVAGLDLYDKGMRKEDCVNHVAKRMYAGMEALKKTKKGLGGRGKLTNLVMKKLTSYYASALKTSAPDVPAMQKAVFASLLHSYSTDEEPRHQACPHGEHSWCHFNRQKALEAAGEPTKPQPHRPAFSRDIAKELVPLYNRLSRQDLLERCARMGTQNNNESFNALVWRRCPKTDFASRRTVETAVALAVLEFNLGPKGFERALHEMGIEPGSHQVQHADKALQAKVSKAKQKALNSSKVAHKQRKLAAIAKAQRDQAAEGETYSAGAF
;
A
#
# COMPACT_ATOMS: atom_id res chain seq x y z
N SER A 1 -35.87 -30.72 25.69
CA SER A 1 -36.73 -29.54 25.88
C SER A 1 -35.88 -28.39 26.42
N ALA A 2 -36.19 -27.16 25.99
CA ALA A 2 -35.55 -25.87 26.30
C ALA A 2 -34.22 -25.53 25.60
N ARG A 3 -34.33 -24.83 24.46
CA ARG A 3 -33.31 -23.93 23.88
C ARG A 3 -33.17 -22.67 24.75
N PRO A 4 -32.01 -21.97 24.77
CA PRO A 4 -31.99 -20.55 25.05
C PRO A 4 -31.57 -19.71 23.83
N ASN A 5 -32.56 -18.97 23.34
CA ASN A 5 -32.55 -17.61 22.78
C ASN A 5 -31.21 -17.01 22.27
N CYS A 6 -30.96 -17.16 20.98
CA CYS A 6 -30.09 -16.29 20.18
C CYS A 6 -30.94 -15.29 19.36
N CYS A 7 -31.54 -14.30 20.02
CA CYS A 7 -32.24 -13.21 19.31
C CYS A 7 -32.04 -11.88 20.05
N PHE A 8 -30.82 -11.34 20.12
CA PHE A 8 -30.60 -9.91 20.46
C PHE A 8 -29.24 -9.30 20.03
N VAL A 9 -28.38 -10.04 19.30
CA VAL A 9 -27.00 -9.57 18.96
C VAL A 9 -26.91 -8.92 17.56
N SER A 10 -28.00 -8.89 16.80
CA SER A 10 -28.02 -8.42 15.40
C SER A 10 -28.00 -6.89 15.23
N LEU A 11 -28.11 -6.09 16.29
CA LEU A 11 -28.26 -4.62 16.19
C LEU A 11 -27.14 -3.76 16.83
N LEU A 12 -25.99 -4.33 17.21
CA LEU A 12 -24.91 -3.57 17.87
C LEU A 12 -23.65 -3.39 17.00
N ARG A 13 -23.03 -2.20 17.09
CA ARG A 13 -21.81 -1.81 16.37
C ARG A 13 -20.62 -2.74 16.69
N PRO A 14 -19.64 -2.90 15.77
CA PRO A 14 -18.60 -3.94 15.83
C PRO A 14 -17.79 -3.99 17.13
N ASN A 15 -17.51 -2.83 17.74
CA ASN A 15 -16.67 -2.76 18.96
C ASN A 15 -17.39 -3.26 20.24
N VAL A 16 -18.71 -3.40 20.22
CA VAL A 16 -19.49 -3.90 21.36
C VAL A 16 -19.63 -5.44 21.31
N ARG A 17 -19.58 -6.04 20.11
CA ARG A 17 -19.65 -7.50 19.93
C ARG A 17 -18.44 -8.23 20.52
N PHE A 18 -17.25 -7.62 20.46
CA PHE A 18 -16.03 -8.18 21.03
C PHE A 18 -16.07 -8.23 22.57
N PHE A 19 -16.69 -7.22 23.20
CA PHE A 19 -16.80 -7.13 24.66
C PHE A 19 -17.83 -8.12 25.23
N CYS A 20 -18.95 -8.35 24.53
CA CYS A 20 -19.96 -9.31 24.97
C CYS A 20 -19.51 -10.78 24.84
N LEU A 21 -18.69 -11.12 23.83
CA LEU A 21 -18.11 -12.46 23.69
C LEU A 21 -17.09 -12.78 24.78
N LEU A 22 -16.31 -11.79 25.22
CA LEU A 22 -15.35 -11.93 26.32
C LEU A 22 -16.04 -12.24 27.66
N VAL A 23 -17.18 -11.60 27.93
CA VAL A 23 -17.94 -11.78 29.19
C VAL A 23 -18.63 -13.16 29.25
N ILE A 24 -19.07 -13.71 28.11
CA ILE A 24 -19.68 -15.05 28.07
C ILE A 24 -18.64 -16.15 28.29
N TYR A 25 -17.41 -15.98 27.77
CA TYR A 25 -16.31 -16.94 28.00
C TYR A 25 -15.82 -16.93 29.46
N PHE A 26 -15.72 -15.75 30.09
CA PHE A 26 -15.36 -15.65 31.51
C PHE A 26 -16.40 -16.27 32.45
N SER A 27 -17.70 -16.20 32.10
CA SER A 27 -18.78 -16.82 32.90
C SER A 27 -18.80 -18.35 32.81
N GLN A 28 -18.37 -18.94 31.71
CA GLN A 28 -18.27 -20.40 31.54
C GLN A 28 -17.04 -20.96 32.27
N PHE A 29 -15.93 -20.22 32.25
CA PHE A 29 -14.70 -20.59 32.96
C PHE A 29 -14.87 -20.55 34.49
N TYR A 30 -15.64 -19.59 35.01
CA TYR A 30 -15.94 -19.50 36.46
C TYR A 30 -16.82 -20.65 36.97
N ARG A 31 -17.73 -21.19 36.14
CA ARG A 31 -18.58 -22.35 36.53
C ARG A 31 -17.81 -23.67 36.55
N PHE A 32 -16.75 -23.78 35.75
CA PHE A 32 -15.88 -24.96 35.73
C PHE A 32 -15.00 -25.03 37.00
N ILE A 33 -14.49 -23.88 37.46
CA ILE A 33 -13.64 -23.81 38.66
C ILE A 33 -14.43 -24.08 39.96
N TYR A 34 -15.70 -23.66 40.05
CA TYR A 34 -16.53 -23.92 41.24
C TYR A 34 -17.05 -25.37 41.34
N GLY A 35 -17.01 -26.16 40.25
CA GLY A 35 -17.39 -27.58 40.27
C GLY A 35 -16.32 -28.50 40.88
N LEU A 36 -15.07 -28.04 41.02
CA LEU A 36 -13.93 -28.84 41.45
C LEU A 36 -13.55 -28.67 42.95
N VAL A 37 -14.27 -27.83 43.71
CA VAL A 37 -13.94 -27.49 45.12
C VAL A 37 -14.91 -28.14 46.13
N ALA A 38 -15.73 -29.11 45.72
CA ALA A 38 -16.77 -29.71 46.58
C ALA A 38 -16.32 -30.94 47.41
N ALA A 39 -15.03 -31.10 47.70
CA ALA A 39 -14.56 -32.19 48.58
C ALA A 39 -13.36 -31.74 49.44
N MET A 40 -13.63 -31.13 50.61
CA MET A 40 -12.84 -31.24 51.85
C MET A 40 -13.44 -30.37 52.99
N PRO A 41 -13.22 -30.71 54.28
CA PRO A 41 -14.08 -30.26 55.38
C PRO A 41 -13.76 -28.88 55.95
N ALA A 42 -14.80 -28.28 56.54
CA ALA A 42 -14.89 -26.89 57.00
C ALA A 42 -13.93 -26.50 58.14
N VAL A 43 -13.31 -25.32 58.01
CA VAL A 43 -12.69 -24.57 59.11
C VAL A 43 -13.27 -23.15 59.17
N LYS A 44 -13.51 -22.68 60.40
CA LYS A 44 -14.38 -21.56 60.81
C LYS A 44 -14.02 -20.20 60.21
N ARG A 45 -15.07 -19.46 59.81
CA ARG A 45 -15.06 -18.05 59.37
C ARG A 45 -14.86 -17.09 60.55
N HIS A 46 -14.06 -16.05 60.34
CA HIS A 46 -14.19 -14.76 61.04
C HIS A 46 -14.68 -13.70 60.05
N SER A 47 -15.57 -12.84 60.56
CA SER A 47 -16.33 -11.80 59.84
C SER A 47 -15.56 -10.48 59.67
N LEU A 48 -16.14 -9.61 58.82
CA LEU A 48 -16.04 -8.13 58.70
C LEU A 48 -15.57 -7.69 57.31
N GLN A 49 -16.06 -6.63 56.65
CA GLN A 49 -17.25 -5.79 56.72
C GLN A 49 -17.28 -5.04 55.36
N ALA A 50 -18.45 -4.77 54.79
CA ALA A 50 -18.60 -4.05 53.52
C ALA A 50 -18.70 -2.53 53.74
N PHE A 51 -18.12 -1.71 52.84
CA PHE A 51 -18.54 -0.31 52.64
C PHE A 51 -18.20 0.25 51.26
N GLY A 52 -19.25 0.62 50.50
CA GLY A 52 -19.48 2.01 50.09
C GLY A 52 -18.75 2.59 48.86
N ALA A 53 -19.49 2.69 47.74
CA ALA A 53 -19.18 3.53 46.59
C ALA A 53 -19.34 5.04 46.87
N ARG A 54 -18.48 5.91 46.30
CA ARG A 54 -18.75 7.34 46.13
C ARG A 54 -18.25 7.91 44.79
N ARG A 55 -19.03 8.88 44.30
CA ARG A 55 -19.03 9.54 42.99
C ARG A 55 -17.91 10.57 42.77
N ARG A 56 -17.68 10.85 41.49
CA ARG A 56 -16.85 11.91 40.87
C ARG A 56 -17.16 13.33 41.39
N SER A 57 -16.14 14.19 41.44
CA SER A 57 -16.28 15.66 41.44
C SER A 57 -15.29 16.34 40.47
N VAL A 58 -15.61 17.60 40.17
CA VAL A 58 -15.23 18.43 39.03
C VAL A 58 -14.06 19.38 39.36
N LYS A 59 -13.27 19.77 38.34
CA LYS A 59 -12.17 20.77 38.39
C LYS A 59 -12.66 22.19 38.74
N PRO A 60 -11.81 23.05 39.32
CA PRO A 60 -11.96 24.50 39.24
C PRO A 60 -10.93 25.16 38.30
N ARG A 61 -11.34 26.30 37.71
CA ARG A 61 -10.52 27.35 37.08
C ARG A 61 -10.45 28.55 38.03
N GLY A 62 -9.31 29.24 38.09
CA GLY A 62 -9.12 30.64 38.53
C GLY A 62 -7.95 31.22 37.72
N SER A 63 -8.07 32.36 37.01
CA SER A 63 -8.03 33.78 37.46
C SER A 63 -6.70 34.12 38.13
N SER A 64 -5.94 35.20 37.88
CA SER A 64 -6.18 36.54 37.32
C SER A 64 -4.82 37.28 37.26
N GLY A 65 -4.70 38.36 36.48
CA GLY A 65 -3.67 39.38 36.73
C GLY A 65 -3.31 40.26 35.53
N GLY A 66 -3.99 41.40 35.38
CA GLY A 66 -3.73 42.39 34.32
C GLY A 66 -2.69 43.45 34.69
N ARG A 67 -2.35 44.29 33.71
CA ARG A 67 -1.83 45.65 33.91
C ARG A 67 -2.29 46.59 32.80
N VAL A 68 -2.72 47.77 33.22
CA VAL A 68 -3.25 48.93 32.47
C VAL A 68 -2.15 50.00 32.35
N ARG A 69 -2.17 50.77 31.25
CA ARG A 69 -1.82 52.22 31.14
C ARG A 69 -2.34 52.70 29.76
N CYS A 70 -3.44 53.45 29.69
CA CYS A 70 -3.62 54.93 29.79
C CYS A 70 -3.56 55.66 28.42
N ALA A 71 -4.74 56.05 27.93
CA ALA A 71 -5.25 57.33 27.35
C ALA A 71 -4.26 58.32 26.68
N ASN A 72 -4.57 59.16 25.66
CA ASN A 72 -5.80 59.72 25.06
C ASN A 72 -5.36 60.52 23.77
N PRO A 73 -6.12 61.48 23.17
CA PRO A 73 -7.27 61.37 22.26
C PRO A 73 -7.09 62.16 20.93
N ASN A 74 -8.06 62.05 20.02
CA ASN A 74 -8.57 63.04 19.03
C ASN A 74 -9.43 62.23 18.05
N GLY A 75 -10.71 62.48 17.77
CA GLY A 75 -11.62 63.59 17.99
C GLY A 75 -12.44 63.72 16.70
N THR A 76 -13.78 63.56 16.81
CA THR A 76 -14.86 64.14 15.96
C THR A 76 -14.81 63.87 14.43
N THR A 77 -15.87 63.61 13.65
CA THR A 77 -17.32 63.88 13.72
C THR A 77 -18.00 63.27 12.49
N SER A 78 -19.34 63.15 12.59
CA SER A 78 -20.37 63.26 11.53
C SER A 78 -20.96 61.97 10.95
N ASP A 79 -22.21 61.77 11.37
CA ASP A 79 -23.29 61.01 10.77
C ASP A 79 -23.65 61.48 9.35
N ALA A 80 -24.14 60.57 8.52
CA ALA A 80 -25.25 60.85 7.61
C ALA A 80 -26.01 59.55 7.31
N SER A 81 -27.28 59.57 7.69
CA SER A 81 -28.25 58.48 7.63
C SER A 81 -29.03 58.44 6.32
N ALA A 82 -29.55 57.24 6.04
CA ALA A 82 -30.85 56.94 5.43
C ALA A 82 -31.04 57.10 3.90
N ALA A 83 -31.41 56.01 3.24
CA ALA A 83 -32.80 55.78 2.82
C ALA A 83 -33.00 54.37 2.23
N SER A 84 -34.14 53.78 2.59
CA SER A 84 -34.61 52.43 2.31
C SER A 84 -35.40 52.36 1.00
N LEU A 85 -35.45 51.19 0.34
CA LEU A 85 -36.67 50.39 0.02
C LEU A 85 -36.43 49.34 -1.09
N PRO A 86 -37.28 48.29 -1.19
CA PRO A 86 -36.89 46.94 -1.59
C PRO A 86 -37.24 46.61 -3.04
N SER A 87 -36.52 45.66 -3.63
CA SER A 87 -37.07 44.88 -4.75
C SER A 87 -36.76 43.41 -4.55
N ALA A 88 -37.83 42.63 -4.42
CA ALA A 88 -37.84 41.19 -4.50
C ALA A 88 -37.74 40.77 -5.98
N SER A 89 -36.94 39.75 -6.29
CA SER A 89 -37.11 38.70 -7.33
C SER A 89 -35.80 37.90 -7.47
N PRO A 90 -35.79 36.71 -8.11
CA PRO A 90 -36.10 35.42 -7.53
C PRO A 90 -34.84 34.54 -7.39
N SER A 91 -34.86 33.61 -6.45
CA SER A 91 -33.84 32.56 -6.31
C SER A 91 -33.92 31.55 -7.47
N PRO A 92 -32.81 31.18 -8.13
CA PRO A 92 -32.64 29.84 -8.67
C PRO A 92 -31.70 29.07 -7.74
N GLY A 93 -32.31 28.25 -6.88
CA GLY A 93 -31.59 27.33 -6.00
C GLY A 93 -30.96 26.19 -6.81
N SER A 94 -29.69 25.92 -6.58
CA SER A 94 -29.09 24.63 -6.88
C SER A 94 -28.89 23.88 -5.56
N SER A 95 -29.87 23.03 -5.22
CA SER A 95 -29.72 22.02 -4.15
C SER A 95 -28.65 21.01 -4.57
N LEU A 96 -27.88 20.54 -3.59
CA LEU A 96 -26.78 19.57 -3.74
C LEU A 96 -27.22 18.24 -4.39
N GLN A 97 -28.52 17.95 -4.46
CA GLN A 97 -29.09 16.73 -5.03
C GLN A 97 -29.04 16.72 -6.58
N ASP A 98 -29.14 17.87 -7.22
CA ASP A 98 -29.21 17.98 -8.70
C ASP A 98 -27.87 17.77 -9.40
N LEU A 99 -26.75 17.90 -8.68
CA LEU A 99 -25.41 17.64 -9.21
C LEU A 99 -24.99 16.16 -9.08
N THR A 100 -25.86 15.31 -8.53
CA THR A 100 -25.61 13.88 -8.30
C THR A 100 -26.54 12.94 -9.07
N SER A 101 -27.54 13.47 -9.81
CA SER A 101 -28.56 12.64 -10.48
C SER A 101 -28.13 12.08 -11.85
N GLU A 102 -27.08 12.62 -12.46
CA GLU A 102 -26.51 12.00 -13.67
C GLU A 102 -25.59 10.84 -13.29
N GLN A 103 -26.19 9.68 -13.06
CA GLN A 103 -25.45 8.43 -13.16
C GLN A 103 -24.97 8.28 -14.61
N PRO A 104 -23.68 7.97 -14.86
CA PRO A 104 -23.30 7.50 -16.19
C PRO A 104 -24.16 6.27 -16.48
N ALA A 105 -24.79 6.27 -17.66
CA ALA A 105 -25.62 5.16 -18.12
C ALA A 105 -24.88 3.84 -17.91
N ASP A 106 -25.55 2.94 -17.19
CA ASP A 106 -25.16 1.56 -17.00
C ASP A 106 -25.11 0.90 -18.38
N VAL A 107 -23.92 0.58 -18.86
CA VAL A 107 -23.75 -0.34 -20.00
C VAL A 107 -23.73 -1.73 -19.39
N SER A 108 -24.92 -2.24 -19.13
CA SER A 108 -25.17 -3.60 -18.67
C SER A 108 -26.43 -4.11 -19.38
N SER A 109 -26.33 -5.36 -19.86
CA SER A 109 -27.27 -6.18 -20.64
C SER A 109 -27.09 -6.05 -22.16
N SER A 110 -26.84 -7.11 -22.92
CA SER A 110 -26.94 -8.56 -22.64
C SER A 110 -25.93 -9.32 -23.51
N LEU A 111 -25.08 -10.14 -22.89
CA LEU A 111 -24.42 -11.25 -23.58
C LEU A 111 -25.30 -12.50 -23.40
N PRO A 112 -25.41 -13.38 -24.41
CA PRO A 112 -26.22 -14.60 -24.33
C PRO A 112 -25.82 -15.46 -23.11
N GLU A 113 -26.81 -16.06 -22.45
CA GLU A 113 -26.71 -16.75 -21.15
C GLU A 113 -25.88 -18.06 -21.11
N ASP A 114 -25.06 -18.35 -22.12
CA ASP A 114 -24.27 -19.60 -22.20
C ASP A 114 -22.75 -19.36 -22.32
N TYR A 115 -22.21 -18.41 -21.55
CA TYR A 115 -20.75 -18.31 -21.35
C TYR A 115 -20.42 -18.74 -19.91
N GLU A 116 -19.80 -19.90 -19.76
CA GLU A 116 -19.11 -20.27 -18.52
C GLU A 116 -18.17 -19.11 -18.14
N VAL A 117 -18.47 -18.46 -17.00
CA VAL A 117 -17.55 -17.48 -16.41
C VAL A 117 -16.35 -18.27 -15.91
N LEU A 118 -15.35 -18.46 -16.77
CA LEU A 118 -13.99 -18.78 -16.32
C LEU A 118 -13.64 -17.74 -15.26
N GLU A 119 -13.52 -18.15 -13.99
CA GLU A 119 -13.15 -17.24 -12.91
C GLU A 119 -11.80 -16.60 -13.26
N GLU A 120 -11.83 -15.35 -13.70
CA GLU A 120 -10.62 -14.63 -14.09
C GLU A 120 -9.71 -14.51 -12.87
N LEU A 121 -8.57 -15.19 -12.90
CA LEU A 121 -7.58 -15.18 -11.83
C LEU A 121 -7.20 -13.74 -11.51
N THR A 122 -7.13 -13.40 -10.23
CA THR A 122 -6.62 -12.10 -9.79
C THR A 122 -5.14 -11.95 -10.15
N ALA A 123 -4.63 -10.71 -10.18
CA ALA A 123 -3.22 -10.46 -10.52
C ALA A 123 -2.22 -11.19 -9.61
N ILE A 124 -2.57 -11.47 -8.35
CA ILE A 124 -1.71 -12.25 -7.45
C ILE A 124 -1.77 -13.75 -7.77
N GLU A 125 -2.96 -14.28 -8.09
CA GLU A 125 -3.13 -15.67 -8.48
C GLU A 125 -2.38 -15.97 -9.78
N ARG A 126 -2.47 -15.07 -10.78
CA ARG A 126 -1.74 -15.23 -12.06
C ARG A 126 -0.23 -15.25 -11.89
N LYS A 127 0.34 -14.38 -11.05
CA LYS A 127 1.78 -14.38 -10.82
C LYS A 127 2.25 -15.63 -10.09
N ILE A 128 1.47 -16.08 -9.11
CA ILE A 128 1.76 -17.32 -8.39
C ILE A 128 1.69 -18.50 -9.35
N SER A 129 0.67 -18.59 -10.22
CA SER A 129 0.57 -19.68 -11.20
C SER A 129 1.72 -19.69 -12.21
N LEU A 130 2.23 -18.51 -12.61
CA LEU A 130 3.39 -18.39 -13.50
C LEU A 130 4.71 -18.80 -12.85
N LEU A 131 4.80 -18.78 -11.52
CA LEU A 131 6.01 -19.07 -10.76
C LEU A 131 5.91 -20.36 -9.94
N GLN A 132 4.81 -21.10 -10.09
CA GLN A 132 4.64 -22.40 -9.47
C GLN A 132 5.58 -23.38 -10.18
N GLU A 133 6.51 -23.94 -9.40
CA GLU A 133 7.18 -25.15 -9.81
C GLU A 133 6.10 -26.25 -9.87
N SER A 134 6.04 -26.99 -10.98
CA SER A 134 5.29 -28.24 -11.04
C SER A 134 5.96 -29.23 -10.09
N ASP A 135 5.64 -29.11 -8.81
CA ASP A 135 6.07 -30.03 -7.77
C ASP A 135 5.09 -31.22 -7.82
N PRO A 136 5.47 -32.41 -8.31
CA PRO A 136 4.55 -33.54 -8.49
C PRO A 136 4.05 -34.14 -7.15
N ALA A 137 4.31 -33.49 -6.02
CA ALA A 137 4.01 -33.97 -4.68
C ALA A 137 3.07 -33.06 -3.86
N ALA A 138 2.61 -31.91 -4.39
CA ALA A 138 1.77 -30.99 -3.63
C ALA A 138 0.37 -30.87 -4.23
N ASP A 139 -0.49 -31.85 -3.93
CA ASP A 139 -1.93 -31.70 -4.07
C ASP A 139 -2.42 -30.60 -3.08
N PRO A 140 -3.03 -29.50 -3.54
CA PRO A 140 -3.46 -28.41 -2.65
C PRO A 140 -4.68 -28.75 -1.78
N THR A 141 -5.27 -29.94 -1.93
CA THR A 141 -6.54 -30.29 -1.26
C THR A 141 -6.45 -31.19 -0.04
N ASP A 142 -5.29 -31.75 0.29
CA ASP A 142 -5.12 -32.57 1.50
C ASP A 142 -3.92 -32.11 2.31
N ALA A 143 -4.08 -31.02 3.06
CA ALA A 143 -3.31 -30.86 4.29
C ALA A 143 -4.00 -31.74 5.34
N PRO A 144 -3.50 -32.95 5.67
CA PRO A 144 -4.09 -33.74 6.73
C PRO A 144 -4.10 -32.90 8.00
N ALA A 145 -5.26 -32.83 8.66
CA ALA A 145 -5.34 -32.33 10.02
C ALA A 145 -4.24 -33.03 10.82
N ALA A 146 -3.37 -32.25 11.48
CA ALA A 146 -2.26 -32.79 12.25
C ALA A 146 -2.79 -33.94 13.11
N PRO A 147 -2.20 -35.15 13.03
CA PRO A 147 -2.68 -36.29 13.78
C PRO A 147 -2.76 -35.91 15.26
N ASP A 148 -3.84 -36.33 15.94
CA ASP A 148 -3.95 -36.19 17.39
C ASP A 148 -2.69 -36.77 18.03
N GLY A 149 -1.87 -35.91 18.64
CA GLY A 149 -0.58 -36.29 19.25
C GLY A 149 0.68 -35.83 18.53
N ALA A 150 0.60 -35.04 17.44
CA ALA A 150 1.78 -34.38 16.87
C ALA A 150 2.48 -33.47 17.91
N PRO A 151 3.83 -33.47 17.98
CA PRO A 151 4.55 -32.65 18.95
C PRO A 151 4.23 -31.15 18.76
N THR A 152 4.04 -30.44 19.87
CA THR A 152 3.75 -29.00 19.86
C THR A 152 4.89 -28.22 19.20
N GLU A 153 4.66 -27.67 18.01
CA GLU A 153 5.64 -26.91 17.24
C GLU A 153 5.51 -25.38 17.42
N GLY A 154 6.63 -24.68 17.30
CA GLY A 154 6.71 -23.22 17.19
C GLY A 154 7.00 -22.48 18.50
N TYR A 155 7.33 -21.19 18.38
CA TYR A 155 7.65 -20.34 19.54
C TYR A 155 6.39 -19.78 20.21
N ARG A 156 6.42 -19.67 21.54
CA ARG A 156 5.35 -19.09 22.37
C ARG A 156 5.93 -18.10 23.37
N LEU A 157 5.15 -17.06 23.68
CA LEU A 157 5.43 -16.18 24.82
C LEU A 157 4.73 -16.76 26.05
N VAL A 158 5.50 -17.17 27.05
CA VAL A 158 5.00 -17.77 28.29
C VAL A 158 5.56 -16.97 29.47
N ALA A 159 4.71 -16.65 30.45
CA ALA A 159 5.15 -15.99 31.67
C ALA A 159 6.02 -16.96 32.50
N LEU A 160 7.19 -16.49 32.95
CA LEU A 160 8.13 -17.34 33.71
C LEU A 160 7.51 -17.91 34.98
N SER A 161 6.68 -17.15 35.68
CA SER A 161 5.96 -17.62 36.87
C SER A 161 5.06 -18.82 36.60
N ALA A 162 4.50 -18.96 35.39
CA ALA A 162 3.71 -20.12 35.02
C ALA A 162 4.60 -21.36 34.86
N ILE A 163 5.80 -21.20 34.30
CA ILE A 163 6.79 -22.28 34.20
C ILE A 163 7.32 -22.66 35.59
N GLU A 164 7.65 -21.67 36.42
CA GLU A 164 8.06 -21.89 37.81
C GLU A 164 7.00 -22.66 38.58
N THR A 165 5.72 -22.31 38.45
CA THR A 165 4.62 -23.03 39.10
C THR A 165 4.57 -24.50 38.68
N LEU A 166 4.77 -24.78 37.38
CA LEU A 166 4.81 -26.16 36.88
C LEU A 166 6.04 -26.93 37.39
N VAL A 167 7.20 -26.28 37.45
CA VAL A 167 8.46 -26.89 37.90
C VAL A 167 8.42 -27.16 39.40
N SER A 168 7.93 -26.22 40.21
CA SER A 168 7.80 -26.39 41.67
C SER A 168 6.79 -27.46 42.08
N ALA A 169 5.88 -27.85 41.18
CA ALA A 169 4.96 -28.97 41.42
C ALA A 169 5.63 -30.35 41.25
N LEU A 170 6.87 -30.40 40.78
CA LEU A 170 7.62 -31.62 40.55
C LEU A 170 8.63 -31.87 41.67
N LEU A 171 8.72 -33.12 42.12
CA LEU A 171 9.76 -33.56 43.04
C LEU A 171 11.05 -33.88 42.30
N CYS A 172 12.19 -33.62 42.94
CA CYS A 172 13.48 -34.00 42.39
C CYS A 172 13.55 -35.51 42.09
N PRO A 173 13.91 -35.93 40.86
CA PRO A 173 13.97 -37.35 40.51
C PRO A 173 15.09 -38.10 41.24
N VAL A 174 16.09 -37.37 41.77
CA VAL A 174 17.25 -37.92 42.47
C VAL A 174 16.94 -38.13 43.96
N CYS A 175 16.65 -37.07 44.71
CA CYS A 175 16.42 -37.18 46.16
C CYS A 175 14.95 -37.46 46.55
N ARG A 176 13.99 -37.21 45.64
CA ARG A 176 12.54 -37.37 45.84
C ARG A 176 11.91 -36.59 47.00
N GLY A 177 12.68 -35.73 47.67
CA GLY A 177 12.24 -34.99 48.86
C GLY A 177 12.07 -33.49 48.66
N SER A 178 12.72 -32.91 47.64
CA SER A 178 12.86 -31.46 47.52
C SER A 178 12.20 -30.95 46.24
N ASP A 179 11.56 -29.79 46.37
CA ASP A 179 10.95 -29.07 45.26
C ASP A 179 12.02 -28.59 44.28
N LEU A 180 11.68 -28.61 43.00
CA LEU A 180 12.55 -28.13 41.93
C LEU A 180 12.38 -26.61 41.74
N GLN A 181 13.49 -25.94 41.46
CA GLN A 181 13.54 -24.51 41.18
C GLN A 181 13.98 -24.27 39.74
N LEU A 182 13.54 -23.14 39.18
CA LEU A 182 13.97 -22.70 37.86
C LEU A 182 15.06 -21.63 38.00
N SER A 183 16.18 -21.83 37.30
CA SER A 183 17.24 -20.84 37.17
C SER A 183 17.39 -20.44 35.70
N GLU A 184 17.53 -19.15 35.44
CA GLU A 184 17.79 -18.62 34.10
C GLU A 184 19.29 -18.36 33.91
N SER A 185 19.80 -18.70 32.73
CA SER A 185 21.15 -18.37 32.27
C SER A 185 21.12 -17.89 30.83
N GLY A 186 22.14 -17.16 30.38
CA GLY A 186 22.19 -16.60 29.02
C GLY A 186 21.62 -15.19 28.91
N LYS A 187 21.39 -14.71 27.68
CA LYS A 187 20.93 -13.34 27.41
C LYS A 187 19.93 -13.28 26.25
N GLY A 188 18.92 -12.44 26.41
CA GLY A 188 17.91 -12.18 25.38
C GLY A 188 17.19 -13.46 24.96
N VAL A 189 16.99 -13.66 23.66
CA VAL A 189 16.28 -14.84 23.13
C VAL A 189 17.13 -16.13 23.14
N GLN A 190 18.38 -16.05 23.60
CA GLN A 190 19.25 -17.20 23.82
C GLN A 190 19.25 -17.67 25.27
N ALA A 191 18.37 -17.10 26.11
CA ALA A 191 18.20 -17.53 27.49
C ALA A 191 17.88 -19.04 27.56
N GLN A 192 18.49 -19.69 28.54
CA GLN A 192 18.30 -21.09 28.88
C GLN A 192 17.81 -21.18 30.31
N PHE A 193 16.88 -22.09 30.52
CA PHE A 193 16.44 -22.49 31.85
C PHE A 193 17.13 -23.77 32.29
N VAL A 194 17.56 -23.77 33.54
CA VAL A 194 18.09 -24.91 34.28
C VAL A 194 17.12 -25.22 35.42
N VAL A 195 16.71 -26.48 35.52
CA VAL A 195 15.95 -26.98 36.65
C VAL A 195 16.93 -27.43 37.72
N VAL A 196 16.87 -26.84 38.90
CA VAL A 196 17.83 -27.03 39.99
C VAL A 196 17.11 -27.61 41.21
N CYS A 197 17.68 -28.65 41.79
CA CYS A 197 17.32 -29.14 43.11
C CYS A 197 18.27 -28.53 44.15
N PRO A 198 17.76 -27.96 45.25
CA PRO A 198 18.61 -27.38 46.30
C PRO A 198 19.64 -28.36 46.89
N ASP A 199 19.31 -29.65 46.95
CA ASP A 199 20.17 -30.67 47.57
C ASP A 199 21.02 -31.44 46.55
N CYS A 200 20.59 -31.52 45.29
CA CYS A 200 21.26 -32.34 44.26
C CYS A 200 21.96 -31.50 43.17
N GLY A 201 21.71 -30.19 43.12
CA GLY A 201 22.20 -29.31 42.05
C GLY A 201 21.37 -29.41 40.77
N ASP A 202 22.02 -29.29 39.61
CA ASP A 202 21.37 -29.26 38.30
C ASP A 202 20.70 -30.60 37.96
N VAL A 203 19.40 -30.57 37.68
CA VAL A 203 18.60 -31.74 37.32
C VAL A 203 18.39 -31.85 35.81
N ALA A 204 18.05 -30.73 35.18
CA ALA A 204 17.80 -30.67 33.74
C ALA A 204 18.14 -29.31 33.16
N ARG A 205 18.50 -29.27 31.88
CA ARG A 205 18.79 -28.04 31.14
C ARG A 205 17.98 -28.01 29.86
N THR A 206 17.37 -26.86 29.59
CA THR A 206 16.70 -26.64 28.31
C THR A 206 17.73 -26.52 27.17
N PRO A 207 17.45 -27.12 26.00
CA PRO A 207 18.30 -26.89 24.84
C PRO A 207 18.23 -25.41 24.43
N HIS A 208 19.32 -24.88 23.86
CA HIS A 208 19.21 -23.62 23.13
C HIS A 208 18.21 -23.78 21.97
N SER A 209 17.57 -22.68 21.55
CA SER A 209 16.87 -22.75 20.26
C SER A 209 17.84 -23.19 19.16
N SER A 210 17.29 -23.92 18.19
CA SER A 210 18.01 -24.58 17.11
C SER A 210 19.04 -23.67 16.47
N THR A 211 20.19 -24.26 16.13
CA THR A 211 21.17 -23.62 15.28
C THR A 211 20.78 -23.80 13.82
N ILE A 212 21.03 -22.78 13.02
CA ILE A 212 20.76 -22.84 11.58
C ILE A 212 21.83 -23.69 10.89
N GLY A 213 21.44 -24.84 10.34
CA GLY A 213 22.33 -25.75 9.64
C GLY A 213 23.59 -26.08 10.45
N HIS A 214 24.77 -25.97 9.81
CA HIS A 214 26.08 -26.15 10.47
C HIS A 214 26.63 -24.87 11.12
N SER A 215 25.88 -23.75 11.10
CA SER A 215 26.34 -22.49 11.69
C SER A 215 26.06 -22.45 13.19
N ARG A 216 26.81 -21.64 13.95
CA ARG A 216 26.48 -21.33 15.36
C ARG A 216 25.37 -20.27 15.50
N GLN A 217 24.66 -19.93 14.41
CA GLN A 217 23.64 -18.90 14.44
C GLN A 217 22.36 -19.43 15.08
N ASN A 218 21.87 -18.70 16.08
CA ASN A 218 20.59 -18.99 16.72
C ASN A 218 19.42 -18.69 15.77
N GLU A 219 18.55 -19.69 15.54
CA GLU A 219 17.42 -19.59 14.61
C GLU A 219 16.39 -18.54 15.06
N LEU A 220 16.02 -18.50 16.35
CA LEU A 220 15.03 -17.55 16.85
C LEU A 220 15.50 -16.10 16.67
N ALA A 221 16.78 -15.82 16.96
CA ALA A 221 17.36 -14.51 16.72
C ALA A 221 17.33 -14.13 15.22
N ALA A 222 17.64 -15.09 14.34
CA ALA A 222 17.60 -14.88 12.90
C ALA A 222 16.18 -14.61 12.38
N ARG A 223 15.19 -15.40 12.82
CA ARG A 223 13.76 -15.19 12.52
C ARG A 223 13.30 -13.81 13.00
N ILE A 224 13.67 -13.39 14.21
CA ILE A 224 13.37 -12.06 14.74
C ILE A 224 14.00 -10.97 13.85
N SER A 225 15.25 -11.12 13.44
CA SER A 225 15.92 -10.15 12.57
C SER A 225 15.18 -10.02 11.23
N LEU A 226 14.93 -11.14 10.54
CA LEU A 226 14.22 -11.15 9.26
C LEU A 226 12.80 -10.59 9.38
N ALA A 227 12.02 -11.06 10.36
CA ALA A 227 10.65 -10.58 10.59
C ALA A 227 10.61 -9.09 10.97
N SER A 228 11.60 -8.59 11.72
CA SER A 228 11.70 -7.17 12.05
C SER A 228 11.90 -6.32 10.78
N ARG A 229 12.73 -6.79 9.83
CA ARG A 229 12.95 -6.11 8.53
C ARG A 229 11.70 -6.13 7.65
N GLU A 230 11.01 -7.27 7.60
CA GLU A 230 9.74 -7.42 6.89
C GLU A 230 8.65 -6.47 7.43
N CYS A 231 8.67 -6.17 8.73
CA CYS A 231 7.75 -5.24 9.38
C CYS A 231 8.24 -3.78 9.42
N GLY A 232 9.44 -3.49 8.91
CA GLY A 232 10.04 -2.14 9.00
C GLY A 232 10.37 -1.68 10.43
N ILE A 233 10.70 -2.63 11.30
CA ILE A 233 11.08 -2.41 12.70
C ILE A 233 12.61 -2.51 12.80
N GLY A 234 13.27 -1.39 13.05
CA GLY A 234 14.70 -1.37 13.39
C GLY A 234 14.98 -1.75 14.85
N TYR A 235 16.27 -1.93 15.18
CA TYR A 235 16.73 -2.36 16.51
C TYR A 235 16.08 -1.61 17.68
N THR A 236 16.11 -0.27 17.69
CA THR A 236 15.54 0.52 18.78
C THR A 236 14.04 0.26 18.97
N LYS A 237 13.27 0.17 17.88
CA LYS A 237 11.84 -0.14 17.93
C LYS A 237 11.60 -1.56 18.46
N LEU A 238 12.45 -2.51 18.05
CA LEU A 238 12.39 -3.88 18.50
C LEU A 238 12.69 -4.00 20.01
N THR A 239 13.75 -3.34 20.50
CA THR A 239 14.08 -3.30 21.94
C THR A 239 12.97 -2.63 22.75
N ASN A 240 12.39 -1.53 22.25
CA ASN A 240 11.25 -0.88 22.90
C ASN A 240 10.02 -1.79 22.98
N PHE A 241 9.76 -2.59 21.94
CA PHE A 241 8.66 -3.56 21.94
C PHE A 241 8.86 -4.62 23.03
N PHE A 242 10.05 -5.22 23.11
CA PHE A 242 10.36 -6.21 24.14
C PHE A 242 10.28 -5.60 25.55
N ALA A 243 10.83 -4.40 25.76
CA ALA A 243 10.72 -3.70 27.03
C ALA A 243 9.25 -3.41 27.42
N GLY A 244 8.41 -3.02 26.45
CA GLY A 244 6.99 -2.72 26.67
C GLY A 244 6.16 -3.92 27.13
N ILE A 245 6.57 -5.15 26.77
CA ILE A 245 5.95 -6.39 27.25
C ILE A 245 6.67 -7.00 28.47
N ASN A 246 7.57 -6.23 29.11
CA ASN A 246 8.41 -6.68 30.21
C ASN A 246 9.28 -7.91 29.88
N ALA A 247 9.80 -7.95 28.65
CA ALA A 247 10.76 -8.96 28.20
C ALA A 247 12.17 -8.35 28.06
N PRO A 248 13.25 -9.14 28.27
CA PRO A 248 14.62 -8.67 28.06
C PRO A 248 14.84 -8.29 26.60
N SER A 249 15.82 -7.41 26.33
CA SER A 249 16.20 -7.08 24.94
C SER A 249 16.49 -8.37 24.16
N PRO A 250 15.97 -8.54 22.94
CA PRO A 250 16.02 -9.82 22.26
C PRO A 250 17.45 -10.26 21.93
N MET A 251 18.32 -9.31 21.62
CA MET A 251 19.73 -9.54 21.35
C MET A 251 20.52 -8.24 21.53
N HIS A 252 21.84 -8.35 21.51
CA HIS A 252 22.74 -7.20 21.49
C HIS A 252 22.72 -6.50 20.12
N LEU A 253 22.97 -5.18 20.08
CA LEU A 253 23.00 -4.39 18.84
C LEU A 253 23.95 -4.99 17.79
N ARG A 254 25.16 -5.39 18.21
CA ARG A 254 26.14 -6.02 17.30
C ARG A 254 25.59 -7.29 16.67
N SER A 255 24.98 -8.18 17.47
CA SER A 255 24.36 -9.41 16.94
C SER A 255 23.22 -9.11 15.97
N TYR A 256 22.43 -8.06 16.22
CA TYR A 256 21.39 -7.61 15.29
C TYR A 256 21.98 -7.08 13.98
N GLN A 257 23.10 -6.36 14.03
CA GLN A 257 23.80 -5.85 12.85
C GLN A 257 24.39 -7.00 12.03
N ASP A 258 25.11 -7.94 12.66
CA ASP A 258 25.69 -9.12 12.02
C ASP A 258 24.61 -10.00 11.37
N LEU A 259 23.49 -10.20 12.06
CA LEU A 259 22.31 -10.87 11.49
C LEU A 259 21.69 -10.06 10.35
N GLY A 260 21.71 -8.74 10.43
CA GLY A 260 21.21 -7.86 9.38
C GLY A 260 21.94 -8.02 8.06
N GLU A 261 23.25 -8.28 8.09
CA GLU A 261 24.05 -8.59 6.89
C GLU A 261 23.63 -9.93 6.28
N LYS A 262 23.48 -10.98 7.11
CA LYS A 262 23.02 -12.30 6.65
C LYS A 262 21.61 -12.24 6.06
N VAL A 263 20.71 -11.51 6.73
CA VAL A 263 19.34 -11.26 6.24
C VAL A 263 19.37 -10.54 4.90
N HIS A 264 20.21 -9.52 4.76
CA HIS A 264 20.39 -8.80 3.50
C HIS A 264 20.81 -9.77 2.38
N ASP A 265 21.88 -10.52 2.58
CA ASP A 265 22.42 -11.40 1.55
C ASP A 265 21.44 -12.51 1.16
N ALA A 266 20.76 -13.10 2.15
CA ALA A 266 19.72 -14.11 1.91
C ALA A 266 18.52 -13.54 1.14
N SER A 267 18.07 -12.33 1.51
CA SER A 267 16.93 -11.68 0.84
C SER A 267 17.27 -11.33 -0.61
N VAL A 268 18.47 -10.80 -0.86
CA VAL A 268 18.92 -10.42 -2.20
C VAL A 268 19.09 -11.67 -3.09
N ARG A 269 19.69 -12.76 -2.58
CA ARG A 269 19.77 -14.03 -3.31
C ARG A 269 18.40 -14.60 -3.63
N ALA A 270 17.51 -14.65 -2.64
CA ALA A 270 16.13 -15.11 -2.85
C ALA A 270 15.43 -14.30 -3.95
N ALA A 271 15.55 -12.97 -3.90
CA ALA A 271 14.95 -12.09 -4.91
C ALA A 271 15.56 -12.32 -6.30
N SER A 272 16.89 -12.47 -6.40
CA SER A 272 17.59 -12.78 -7.66
C SER A 272 17.10 -14.09 -8.29
N ASN A 273 16.94 -15.14 -7.48
CA ASN A 273 16.43 -16.43 -7.94
C ASN A 273 14.99 -16.31 -8.44
N VAL A 274 14.13 -15.56 -7.73
CA VAL A 274 12.73 -15.33 -8.14
C VAL A 274 12.62 -14.47 -9.39
N MET A 275 13.49 -13.48 -9.57
CA MET A 275 13.53 -12.65 -10.78
C MET A 275 14.02 -13.43 -12.00
N SER A 276 14.96 -14.36 -11.80
CA SER A 276 15.41 -15.27 -12.87
C SER A 276 14.26 -16.18 -13.33
N LYS A 277 13.52 -16.79 -12.39
CA LYS A 277 12.30 -17.56 -12.69
C LYS A 277 11.21 -16.71 -13.33
N ALA A 278 11.10 -15.44 -12.95
CA ALA A 278 10.15 -14.52 -13.59
C ALA A 278 10.51 -14.24 -15.05
N ALA A 279 11.79 -14.11 -15.38
CA ALA A 279 12.23 -13.98 -16.76
C ALA A 279 11.97 -15.25 -17.58
N GLU A 280 12.17 -16.43 -17.00
CA GLU A 280 11.83 -17.72 -17.60
C GLU A 280 10.33 -17.82 -17.90
N ALA A 281 9.47 -17.51 -16.92
CA ALA A 281 8.01 -17.51 -17.10
C ALA A 281 7.55 -16.50 -18.17
N VAL A 282 8.20 -15.34 -18.28
CA VAL A 282 7.92 -14.38 -19.37
C VAL A 282 8.27 -14.98 -20.74
N ARG A 283 9.31 -15.79 -20.83
CA ARG A 283 9.68 -16.47 -22.09
C ARG A 283 8.68 -17.55 -22.47
N GLU A 284 8.26 -18.36 -21.51
CA GLU A 284 7.32 -19.47 -21.70
C GLU A 284 5.95 -18.97 -22.16
N THR A 285 5.47 -17.85 -21.61
CA THR A 285 4.16 -17.27 -22.00
C THR A 285 4.07 -16.78 -23.43
N ARG A 286 5.21 -16.64 -24.13
CA ARG A 286 5.27 -16.07 -25.50
C ARG A 286 5.68 -17.07 -26.58
N GLU A 287 5.70 -18.38 -26.28
CA GLU A 287 6.04 -19.46 -27.23
C GLU A 287 7.30 -19.20 -28.06
N SER A 288 8.34 -18.63 -27.44
CA SER A 288 9.63 -18.43 -28.13
C SER A 288 10.47 -19.70 -28.01
N ASP A 289 10.36 -20.59 -28.99
CA ASP A 289 11.10 -21.87 -29.07
C ASP A 289 12.62 -21.68 -29.29
N SER A 290 13.09 -20.47 -29.61
CA SER A 290 14.51 -20.20 -29.78
C SER A 290 15.12 -19.57 -28.52
N GLY A 291 16.35 -19.99 -28.16
CA GLY A 291 17.20 -19.34 -27.16
C GLY A 291 17.63 -17.91 -27.53
N ASP A 292 16.95 -17.29 -28.48
CA ASP A 292 17.22 -15.95 -28.97
C ASP A 292 16.78 -14.89 -27.95
N LEU A 293 17.29 -13.69 -28.18
CA LEU A 293 16.91 -12.48 -27.44
C LEU A 293 15.42 -12.20 -27.60
N MET A 294 14.70 -12.12 -26.48
CA MET A 294 13.26 -11.87 -26.47
C MET A 294 12.97 -10.38 -26.27
N ASP A 295 12.13 -9.84 -27.14
CA ASP A 295 11.59 -8.49 -26.99
C ASP A 295 10.51 -8.44 -25.94
N VAL A 296 10.71 -7.57 -24.95
CA VAL A 296 9.82 -7.45 -23.81
C VAL A 296 9.38 -6.00 -23.64
N CYS A 297 8.11 -5.84 -23.29
CA CYS A 297 7.59 -4.59 -22.80
C CYS A 297 7.66 -4.55 -21.27
N VAL A 298 8.34 -3.55 -20.72
CA VAL A 298 8.42 -3.33 -19.28
C VAL A 298 7.78 -2.01 -18.87
N THR A 299 7.31 -1.93 -17.63
CA THR A 299 7.12 -0.68 -16.93
C THR A 299 8.39 -0.35 -16.15
N TYR A 300 8.79 0.91 -16.18
CA TYR A 300 9.90 1.41 -15.37
C TYR A 300 9.45 2.59 -14.53
N ASP A 301 9.88 2.65 -13.27
CA ASP A 301 9.60 3.76 -12.36
C ASP A 301 10.67 3.90 -11.29
N GLY A 302 11.08 5.13 -11.01
CA GLY A 302 11.96 5.49 -9.92
C GLY A 302 11.20 5.88 -8.65
N THR A 303 11.72 5.51 -7.48
CA THR A 303 11.16 5.93 -6.18
C THR A 303 12.24 6.27 -5.17
N TRP A 304 11.96 7.24 -4.30
CA TRP A 304 12.94 7.77 -3.33
C TRP A 304 12.51 7.56 -1.90
N HIS A 305 13.49 7.34 -1.02
CA HIS A 305 13.26 7.14 0.41
C HIS A 305 12.77 8.42 1.10
N LYS A 306 13.22 9.61 0.70
CA LYS A 306 12.67 10.89 1.16
C LYS A 306 11.90 11.60 0.04
N ARG A 307 10.84 12.34 0.39
CA ARG A 307 10.13 13.21 -0.57
C ARG A 307 10.99 14.44 -0.88
N GLY A 308 11.07 14.81 -2.15
CA GLY A 308 11.85 15.95 -2.62
C GLY A 308 13.26 15.58 -3.12
N HIS A 309 14.02 16.57 -3.57
CA HIS A 309 15.30 16.40 -4.25
C HIS A 309 16.50 16.14 -3.31
N THR A 310 16.24 15.77 -2.05
CA THR A 310 17.25 15.60 -0.98
C THR A 310 17.37 14.17 -0.48
N SER A 311 16.87 13.20 -1.24
CA SER A 311 16.96 11.79 -0.87
C SER A 311 18.39 11.27 -1.06
N HIS A 312 18.83 10.42 -0.13
CA HIS A 312 20.11 9.71 -0.21
C HIS A 312 20.02 8.34 -0.86
N PHE A 313 18.79 7.86 -1.07
CA PHE A 313 18.49 6.56 -1.64
C PHE A 313 17.40 6.69 -2.71
N GLY A 314 17.66 6.09 -3.86
CA GLY A 314 16.74 5.94 -4.98
C GLY A 314 16.65 4.47 -5.38
N VAL A 315 15.48 4.04 -5.84
CA VAL A 315 15.22 2.68 -6.29
C VAL A 315 14.59 2.76 -7.68
N GLY A 316 15.16 2.06 -8.66
CA GLY A 316 14.52 1.80 -9.94
C GLY A 316 14.03 0.36 -9.98
N VAL A 317 12.87 0.11 -10.60
CA VAL A 317 12.31 -1.23 -10.79
C VAL A 317 11.77 -1.39 -12.21
N ALA A 318 12.09 -2.53 -12.83
CA ALA A 318 11.52 -2.97 -14.10
C ALA A 318 10.54 -4.12 -13.86
N ILE A 319 9.30 -3.95 -14.32
CA ILE A 319 8.23 -4.95 -14.20
C ILE A 319 7.75 -5.28 -15.60
N GLU A 320 7.69 -6.55 -15.96
CA GLU A 320 7.13 -6.95 -17.26
C GLU A 320 5.63 -6.63 -17.30
N LEU A 321 5.15 -6.05 -18.40
CA LEU A 321 3.83 -5.44 -18.42
C LEU A 321 2.69 -6.45 -18.37
N GLU A 322 2.79 -7.58 -19.09
CA GLU A 322 1.69 -8.52 -19.29
C GLU A 322 1.54 -9.49 -18.11
N THR A 323 2.63 -10.16 -17.75
CA THR A 323 2.72 -11.04 -16.57
C THR A 323 2.64 -10.24 -15.27
N GLY A 324 3.10 -8.98 -15.27
CA GLY A 324 3.18 -8.14 -14.08
C GLY A 324 4.26 -8.58 -13.09
N LEU A 325 5.22 -9.41 -13.52
CA LEU A 325 6.33 -9.89 -12.70
C LEU A 325 7.47 -8.87 -12.66
N VAL A 326 8.07 -8.68 -11.48
CA VAL A 326 9.30 -7.89 -11.36
C VAL A 326 10.43 -8.70 -11.98
N LEU A 327 11.13 -8.10 -12.94
CA LEU A 327 12.27 -8.68 -13.63
C LEU A 327 13.59 -8.22 -13.02
N ASP A 328 13.69 -6.94 -12.63
CA ASP A 328 14.94 -6.41 -12.09
C ASP A 328 14.71 -5.15 -11.24
N TYR A 329 15.64 -4.84 -10.34
CA TYR A 329 15.71 -3.62 -9.58
C TYR A 329 17.15 -3.14 -9.35
N SER A 330 17.34 -1.83 -9.16
CA SER A 330 18.61 -1.26 -8.74
C SER A 330 18.40 -0.22 -7.64
N VAL A 331 19.24 -0.26 -6.60
CA VAL A 331 19.23 0.69 -5.49
C VAL A 331 20.46 1.58 -5.58
N GLN A 332 20.20 2.87 -5.72
CA GLN A 332 21.22 3.90 -5.83
C GLN A 332 21.35 4.66 -4.52
N SER A 333 22.59 4.91 -4.12
CA SER A 333 22.91 5.65 -2.91
C SER A 333 24.12 6.56 -3.09
N ASN A 334 23.91 7.83 -2.76
CA ASN A 334 24.99 8.81 -2.65
C ASN A 334 25.51 8.97 -1.21
N TYR A 335 25.10 8.08 -0.31
CA TYR A 335 25.36 8.20 1.11
C TYR A 335 25.91 6.91 1.69
N CYS A 336 26.92 7.06 2.53
CA CYS A 336 27.36 6.01 3.44
C CYS A 336 27.60 6.65 4.80
N HIS A 337 27.06 6.03 5.86
CA HIS A 337 27.27 6.54 7.22
C HIS A 337 28.74 6.48 7.62
N GLY A 338 29.45 5.42 7.22
CA GLY A 338 30.90 5.31 7.41
C GLY A 338 31.65 6.48 6.76
N CYS A 339 31.35 6.81 5.49
CA CYS A 339 31.90 8.02 4.85
C CYS A 339 31.54 9.33 5.56
N SER A 340 30.35 9.44 6.16
CA SER A 340 29.97 10.67 6.87
C SER A 340 30.69 10.84 8.22
N LEU A 341 31.17 9.74 8.80
CA LEU A 341 31.93 9.75 10.07
C LEU A 341 33.44 9.63 9.87
N GLY A 342 33.88 9.27 8.67
CA GLY A 342 35.28 9.10 8.33
C GLY A 342 36.08 10.40 8.40
N PRO A 343 37.43 10.31 8.32
CA PRO A 343 38.30 11.48 8.27
C PRO A 343 37.92 12.41 7.11
N ALA A 344 38.19 13.71 7.26
CA ALA A 344 37.97 14.68 6.19
C ALA A 344 38.91 14.39 5.00
N GLN A 345 38.44 14.66 3.78
CA GLN A 345 39.29 14.59 2.58
C GLN A 345 40.51 15.51 2.74
N GLY A 346 41.69 14.96 2.46
CA GLY A 346 42.98 15.67 2.60
C GLY A 346 43.62 15.60 3.98
N SER A 347 43.04 14.86 4.93
CA SER A 347 43.76 14.49 6.16
C SER A 347 44.73 13.35 5.91
N ASP A 348 45.85 13.33 6.65
CA ASP A 348 46.92 12.33 6.50
C ASP A 348 46.44 10.88 6.66
N SER A 349 45.32 10.66 7.38
CA SER A 349 44.72 9.34 7.60
C SER A 349 43.58 8.99 6.64
N HIS A 350 43.20 9.88 5.72
CA HIS A 350 42.06 9.67 4.84
C HIS A 350 42.31 8.56 3.81
N GLU A 351 43.50 8.49 3.22
CA GLU A 351 43.82 7.51 2.15
C GLU A 351 43.76 6.08 2.71
N ASP A 352 44.47 5.81 3.79
CA ASP A 352 44.46 4.52 4.48
C ASP A 352 43.05 4.14 4.94
N TRP A 353 42.29 5.09 5.51
CA TRP A 353 40.91 4.84 5.91
C TRP A 353 40.01 4.54 4.70
N ALA A 354 40.14 5.29 3.60
CA ALA A 354 39.33 5.13 2.41
C ALA A 354 39.59 3.81 1.70
N GLU A 355 40.84 3.34 1.67
CA GLU A 355 41.21 2.02 1.14
C GLU A 355 40.54 0.91 1.95
N ASN A 356 40.66 0.96 3.29
CA ASN A 356 40.01 -0.01 4.18
C ASN A 356 38.47 0.08 4.14
N HIS A 357 37.91 1.26 3.95
CA HIS A 357 36.46 1.48 3.91
C HIS A 357 35.84 1.07 2.56
N ARG A 358 36.61 1.05 1.47
CA ARG A 358 36.13 0.82 0.10
C ARG A 358 35.27 -0.44 0.00
N ALA A 359 35.70 -1.54 0.62
CA ALA A 359 35.00 -2.83 0.56
C ALA A 359 33.63 -2.84 1.27
N VAL A 360 33.44 -1.97 2.26
CA VAL A 360 32.19 -1.88 3.06
C VAL A 360 31.39 -0.62 2.77
N CYS A 361 31.85 0.20 1.83
CA CYS A 361 31.19 1.44 1.44
C CYS A 361 29.80 1.16 0.87
N GLN A 362 28.82 1.91 1.37
CA GLN A 362 27.43 1.79 0.92
C GLN A 362 27.04 2.85 -0.11
N LYS A 363 27.95 3.76 -0.45
CA LYS A 363 27.78 4.75 -1.51
C LYS A 363 28.20 4.12 -2.84
N ASN A 364 27.25 3.94 -3.76
CA ASN A 364 27.51 3.43 -5.12
C ASN A 364 27.26 4.49 -6.21
N PHE A 365 26.74 5.67 -5.84
CA PHE A 365 26.46 6.75 -6.78
C PHE A 365 27.06 8.08 -6.32
N ALA A 366 27.72 8.81 -7.22
CA ALA A 366 28.32 10.10 -6.90
C ALA A 366 27.39 11.29 -7.19
N GLY A 367 26.32 11.09 -7.96
CA GLY A 367 25.44 12.16 -8.43
C GLY A 367 24.36 12.63 -7.44
N SER A 368 23.53 13.54 -7.93
CA SER A 368 22.39 14.09 -7.18
C SER A 368 21.24 13.08 -7.03
N ALA A 369 20.36 13.30 -6.06
CA ALA A 369 19.17 12.46 -5.87
C ALA A 369 18.33 12.30 -7.15
N ASN A 370 18.23 13.35 -7.97
CA ASN A 370 17.46 13.34 -9.21
C ASN A 370 18.06 12.46 -10.30
N ALA A 371 19.38 12.28 -10.29
CA ALA A 371 20.07 11.46 -11.27
C ALA A 371 20.06 9.96 -10.90
N MET A 372 19.66 9.60 -9.69
CA MET A 372 19.59 8.20 -9.24
C MET A 372 18.62 7.36 -10.07
N GLU A 373 17.51 7.95 -10.54
CA GLU A 373 16.57 7.22 -11.39
C GLU A 373 17.19 6.87 -12.75
N LEU A 374 17.99 7.77 -13.33
CA LEU A 374 18.66 7.51 -14.60
C LEU A 374 19.75 6.45 -14.43
N GLN A 375 20.55 6.54 -13.35
CA GLN A 375 21.57 5.54 -13.03
C GLN A 375 20.95 4.15 -12.77
N ALA A 376 19.83 4.08 -12.04
CA ALA A 376 19.15 2.82 -11.80
C ALA A 376 18.61 2.22 -13.11
N ALA A 377 18.08 3.07 -14.01
CA ALA A 377 17.64 2.63 -15.33
C ALA A 377 18.81 2.10 -16.16
N ASP A 378 19.93 2.81 -16.19
CA ASP A 378 21.15 2.40 -16.90
C ASP A 378 21.60 0.99 -16.46
N GLU A 379 21.74 0.77 -15.14
CA GLU A 379 22.15 -0.53 -14.60
C GLU A 379 21.20 -1.66 -14.95
N ILE A 380 19.89 -1.46 -14.78
CA ILE A 380 18.87 -2.47 -15.06
C ILE A 380 18.86 -2.83 -16.55
N PHE A 381 18.92 -1.83 -17.43
CA PHE A 381 18.81 -2.05 -18.87
C PHE A 381 20.10 -2.64 -19.46
N ARG A 382 21.29 -2.30 -18.94
CA ARG A 382 22.56 -2.89 -19.41
C ARG A 382 22.67 -4.39 -19.14
N ARG A 383 22.15 -4.85 -18.00
CA ARG A 383 22.30 -6.24 -17.57
C ARG A 383 21.12 -7.14 -17.93
N SER A 384 20.07 -6.60 -18.56
CA SER A 384 18.85 -7.34 -18.96
C SER A 384 19.18 -8.55 -19.84
N VAL A 385 20.05 -8.37 -20.82
CA VAL A 385 20.49 -9.43 -21.73
C VAL A 385 21.33 -10.48 -20.98
N GLN A 386 22.31 -10.04 -20.20
CA GLN A 386 23.22 -10.95 -19.51
C GLN A 386 22.49 -11.78 -18.43
N LEU A 387 21.58 -11.17 -17.67
CA LEU A 387 20.89 -11.84 -16.56
C LEU A 387 19.70 -12.67 -17.02
N HIS A 388 18.97 -12.21 -18.03
CA HIS A 388 17.63 -12.74 -18.35
C HIS A 388 17.45 -13.08 -19.84
N ASN A 389 18.45 -12.79 -20.68
CA ASN A 389 18.35 -12.89 -22.13
C ASN A 389 17.21 -12.02 -22.71
N LEU A 390 16.77 -10.97 -22.02
CA LEU A 390 15.62 -10.14 -22.44
C LEU A 390 16.09 -8.78 -22.99
N GLN A 391 15.40 -8.27 -24.01
CA GLN A 391 15.58 -6.93 -24.56
C GLN A 391 14.36 -6.06 -24.21
N TYR A 392 14.57 -5.01 -23.41
CA TYR A 392 13.50 -4.09 -23.00
C TYR A 392 13.22 -3.03 -24.06
N VAL A 393 12.60 -3.45 -25.16
CA VAL A 393 12.45 -2.63 -26.37
C VAL A 393 11.24 -1.69 -26.33
N THR A 394 10.25 -1.97 -25.49
CA THR A 394 9.15 -1.04 -25.20
C THR A 394 9.11 -0.73 -23.72
N VAL A 395 9.06 0.56 -23.36
CA VAL A 395 9.00 1.00 -21.97
C VAL A 395 7.75 1.84 -21.75
N LEU A 396 6.88 1.35 -20.87
CA LEU A 396 5.72 2.10 -20.40
C LEU A 396 6.13 2.94 -19.18
N CYS A 397 6.17 4.25 -19.38
CA CYS A 397 6.55 5.22 -18.37
C CYS A 397 5.39 6.16 -18.03
N ASP A 398 5.62 7.00 -17.03
CA ASP A 398 4.71 8.09 -16.73
C ASP A 398 4.95 9.24 -17.73
N GLY A 399 4.51 10.43 -17.36
CA GLY A 399 4.72 11.59 -18.21
C GLY A 399 6.19 12.03 -18.31
N ASP A 400 7.04 11.68 -17.34
CA ASP A 400 8.47 11.95 -17.40
C ASP A 400 9.11 11.01 -18.44
N SER A 401 10.07 11.55 -19.18
CA SER A 401 10.75 10.82 -20.25
C SER A 401 12.26 10.82 -20.05
N LYS A 402 12.78 11.37 -18.94
CA LYS A 402 14.23 11.47 -18.71
C LYS A 402 14.90 10.10 -18.63
N ALA A 403 14.33 9.18 -17.85
CA ALA A 403 14.86 7.82 -17.75
C ALA A 403 14.81 7.10 -19.10
N PHE A 404 13.66 7.14 -19.78
CA PHE A 404 13.50 6.54 -21.12
C PHE A 404 14.49 7.12 -22.13
N ASN A 405 14.59 8.44 -22.25
CA ASN A 405 15.49 9.10 -23.19
C ASN A 405 16.95 8.75 -22.90
N HIS A 406 17.31 8.60 -21.62
CA HIS A 406 18.64 8.18 -21.22
C HIS A 406 18.94 6.77 -21.74
N VAL A 407 18.11 5.76 -21.39
CA VAL A 407 18.36 4.37 -21.80
C VAL A 407 18.23 4.16 -23.31
N ALA A 408 17.32 4.89 -23.97
CA ALA A 408 17.19 4.85 -25.43
C ALA A 408 18.42 5.41 -26.15
N GLY A 409 19.15 6.36 -25.53
CA GLY A 409 20.39 6.91 -26.07
C GLY A 409 21.66 6.11 -25.71
N LEU A 410 21.52 4.98 -25.01
CA LEU A 410 22.64 4.08 -24.71
C LEU A 410 22.87 3.03 -25.81
N ASP A 411 21.96 2.92 -26.77
CA ASP A 411 22.02 1.97 -27.90
C ASP A 411 22.34 0.52 -27.45
N LEU A 412 21.66 0.06 -26.40
CA LEU A 412 21.91 -1.24 -25.75
C LEU A 412 21.45 -2.46 -26.56
N TYR A 413 20.61 -2.26 -27.56
CA TYR A 413 19.99 -3.31 -28.36
C TYR A 413 20.12 -2.97 -29.85
N ASP A 414 20.10 -3.99 -30.72
CA ASP A 414 20.17 -3.82 -32.18
C ASP A 414 18.91 -3.18 -32.80
N LYS A 415 18.00 -2.65 -31.97
CA LYS A 415 16.74 -2.02 -32.39
C LYS A 415 16.38 -0.83 -31.50
N GLY A 416 15.69 0.13 -32.10
CA GLY A 416 15.26 1.34 -31.41
C GLY A 416 14.22 1.06 -30.33
N MET A 417 14.38 1.72 -29.18
CA MET A 417 13.42 1.63 -28.08
C MET A 417 12.17 2.48 -28.32
N ARG A 418 10.99 1.95 -27.96
CA ARG A 418 9.71 2.64 -28.05
C ARG A 418 9.19 3.05 -26.67
N LYS A 419 8.75 4.30 -26.56
CA LYS A 419 8.06 4.80 -25.37
C LYS A 419 6.56 4.55 -25.47
N GLU A 420 5.96 4.08 -24.39
CA GLU A 420 4.52 4.17 -24.15
C GLU A 420 4.22 5.02 -22.91
N ASP A 421 3.06 5.67 -22.91
CA ASP A 421 2.61 6.56 -21.84
C ASP A 421 1.50 5.87 -21.03
N CYS A 422 1.65 5.85 -19.70
CA CYS A 422 0.63 5.41 -18.77
C CYS A 422 -0.69 6.18 -18.96
N VAL A 423 -1.79 5.48 -19.29
CA VAL A 423 -3.08 6.14 -19.59
C VAL A 423 -3.64 6.94 -18.41
N ASN A 424 -3.36 6.49 -17.17
CA ASN A 424 -3.75 7.23 -15.97
C ASN A 424 -3.01 8.57 -15.87
N HIS A 425 -1.72 8.61 -16.25
CA HIS A 425 -0.93 9.83 -16.30
C HIS A 425 -1.39 10.75 -17.43
N VAL A 426 -1.67 10.19 -18.62
CA VAL A 426 -2.26 10.94 -19.73
C VAL A 426 -3.59 11.58 -19.31
N ALA A 427 -4.48 10.85 -18.63
CA ALA A 427 -5.72 11.40 -18.10
C ALA A 427 -5.49 12.50 -17.05
N LYS A 428 -4.51 12.34 -16.14
CA LYS A 428 -4.15 13.38 -15.15
C LYS A 428 -3.72 14.69 -15.83
N ARG A 429 -3.12 14.66 -17.04
CA ARG A 429 -2.75 15.87 -17.79
C ARG A 429 -3.97 16.72 -18.18
N MET A 430 -5.15 16.12 -18.34
CA MET A 430 -6.40 16.86 -18.58
C MET A 430 -6.74 17.75 -17.38
N TYR A 431 -6.76 17.18 -16.17
CA TYR A 431 -7.00 17.94 -14.95
C TYR A 431 -5.94 19.03 -14.74
N ALA A 432 -4.66 18.69 -14.86
CA ALA A 432 -3.55 19.63 -14.67
C ALA A 432 -3.59 20.78 -15.69
N GLY A 433 -3.94 20.49 -16.95
CA GLY A 433 -4.11 21.49 -17.99
C GLY A 433 -5.23 22.48 -17.70
N MET A 434 -6.40 21.99 -17.25
CA MET A 434 -7.50 22.86 -16.85
C MET A 434 -7.18 23.69 -15.61
N GLU A 435 -6.49 23.12 -14.63
CA GLU A 435 -6.07 23.85 -13.42
C GLU A 435 -5.05 24.95 -13.77
N ALA A 436 -4.11 24.68 -14.68
CA ALA A 436 -3.19 25.69 -15.19
C ALA A 436 -3.93 26.83 -15.91
N LEU A 437 -4.86 26.52 -16.82
CA LEU A 437 -5.69 27.51 -17.50
C LEU A 437 -6.48 28.38 -16.53
N LYS A 438 -7.11 27.75 -15.53
CA LYS A 438 -7.87 28.44 -14.47
C LYS A 438 -7.00 29.40 -13.65
N LYS A 439 -5.72 29.08 -13.42
CA LYS A 439 -4.77 29.95 -12.71
C LYS A 439 -4.28 31.10 -13.58
N THR A 440 -3.99 30.84 -14.85
CA THR A 440 -3.44 31.84 -15.77
C THR A 440 -4.50 32.84 -16.24
N LYS A 441 -5.74 32.40 -16.48
CA LYS A 441 -6.82 33.25 -17.00
C LYS A 441 -7.85 33.56 -15.92
N LYS A 442 -7.93 34.83 -15.53
CA LYS A 442 -8.96 35.33 -14.61
C LYS A 442 -10.35 35.07 -15.21
N GLY A 443 -11.30 34.71 -14.35
CA GLY A 443 -12.70 34.53 -14.74
C GLY A 443 -13.08 33.13 -15.24
N LEU A 444 -12.16 32.16 -15.30
CA LEU A 444 -12.48 30.75 -15.63
C LEU A 444 -12.95 29.92 -14.43
N GLY A 445 -12.68 30.37 -13.20
CA GLY A 445 -13.14 29.73 -11.97
C GLY A 445 -14.50 30.25 -11.49
N GLY A 446 -15.23 29.43 -10.73
CA GLY A 446 -16.49 29.81 -10.07
C GLY A 446 -17.68 28.92 -10.43
N ARG A 447 -18.85 29.21 -9.83
CA ARG A 447 -20.10 28.49 -10.10
C ARG A 447 -20.48 28.66 -11.59
N GLY A 448 -20.88 27.56 -12.24
CA GLY A 448 -21.18 27.54 -13.67
C GLY A 448 -19.96 27.56 -14.60
N LYS A 449 -18.75 27.38 -14.07
CA LYS A 449 -17.47 27.40 -14.81
C LYS A 449 -16.58 26.20 -14.42
N LEU A 450 -15.25 26.35 -14.52
CA LEU A 450 -14.29 25.30 -14.15
C LEU A 450 -14.14 25.17 -12.62
N THR A 451 -15.08 24.48 -11.99
CA THR A 451 -14.97 24.00 -10.61
C THR A 451 -14.13 22.72 -10.54
N ASN A 452 -13.59 22.37 -9.36
CA ASN A 452 -12.83 21.10 -9.20
C ASN A 452 -13.71 19.88 -9.51
N LEU A 453 -15.02 19.96 -9.31
CA LEU A 453 -15.97 18.91 -9.68
C LEU A 453 -16.10 18.78 -11.19
N VAL A 454 -16.31 19.90 -11.90
CA VAL A 454 -16.39 19.94 -13.37
C VAL A 454 -15.09 19.43 -13.99
N MET A 455 -13.93 19.90 -13.53
CA MET A 455 -12.62 19.45 -14.02
C MET A 455 -12.42 17.94 -13.81
N LYS A 456 -12.90 17.37 -12.70
CA LYS A 456 -12.86 15.92 -12.47
C LYS A 456 -13.84 15.15 -13.36
N LYS A 457 -15.03 15.69 -13.62
CA LYS A 457 -16.01 15.11 -14.54
C LYS A 457 -15.44 15.03 -15.96
N LEU A 458 -14.89 16.14 -16.46
CA LEU A 458 -14.22 16.20 -17.76
C LEU A 458 -13.01 15.27 -17.86
N THR A 459 -12.19 15.19 -16.81
CA THR A 459 -11.06 14.25 -16.77
C THR A 459 -11.54 12.80 -16.82
N SER A 460 -12.67 12.47 -16.16
CA SER A 460 -13.28 11.15 -16.25
C SER A 460 -13.82 10.86 -17.65
N TYR A 461 -14.42 11.85 -18.32
CA TYR A 461 -14.92 11.70 -19.68
C TYR A 461 -13.79 11.47 -20.68
N TYR A 462 -12.72 12.25 -20.57
CA TYR A 462 -11.51 12.03 -21.35
C TYR A 462 -10.96 10.61 -21.16
N ALA A 463 -10.78 10.16 -19.90
CA ALA A 463 -10.30 8.81 -19.62
C ALA A 463 -11.24 7.70 -20.15
N SER A 464 -12.55 7.90 -20.06
CA SER A 464 -13.54 6.98 -20.63
C SER A 464 -13.47 6.94 -22.15
N ALA A 465 -13.38 8.10 -22.81
CA ALA A 465 -13.26 8.21 -24.26
C ALA A 465 -12.04 7.45 -24.81
N LEU A 466 -10.90 7.54 -24.11
CA LEU A 466 -9.72 6.73 -24.46
C LEU A 466 -10.00 5.23 -24.33
N LYS A 467 -10.53 4.80 -23.18
CA LYS A 467 -10.75 3.38 -22.88
C LYS A 467 -11.75 2.69 -23.80
N THR A 468 -12.83 3.38 -24.19
CA THR A 468 -13.88 2.79 -25.03
C THR A 468 -13.53 2.75 -26.51
N SER A 469 -12.53 3.53 -26.93
CA SER A 469 -12.20 3.71 -28.35
C SER A 469 -10.82 3.14 -28.72
N ALA A 470 -9.98 2.86 -27.72
CA ALA A 470 -8.72 2.19 -27.92
C ALA A 470 -8.90 0.77 -28.49
N PRO A 471 -7.95 0.27 -29.31
CA PRO A 471 -6.70 0.91 -29.70
C PRO A 471 -6.79 1.83 -30.94
N ASP A 472 -8.00 2.10 -31.47
CA ASP A 472 -8.21 2.92 -32.68
C ASP A 472 -8.00 4.42 -32.38
N VAL A 473 -6.85 4.95 -32.82
CA VAL A 473 -6.45 6.34 -32.57
C VAL A 473 -7.42 7.37 -33.19
N PRO A 474 -7.82 7.27 -34.47
CA PRO A 474 -8.90 8.11 -35.02
C PRO A 474 -10.19 8.07 -34.19
N ALA A 475 -10.63 6.89 -33.74
CA ALA A 475 -11.81 6.77 -32.89
C ALA A 475 -11.60 7.45 -31.52
N MET A 476 -10.41 7.30 -30.91
CA MET A 476 -10.04 7.99 -29.67
C MET A 476 -10.09 9.51 -29.83
N GLN A 477 -9.58 10.07 -30.93
CA GLN A 477 -9.66 11.51 -31.23
C GLN A 477 -11.12 11.97 -31.30
N LYS A 478 -11.94 11.26 -32.08
CA LYS A 478 -13.36 11.56 -32.23
C LYS A 478 -14.09 11.52 -30.88
N ALA A 479 -13.86 10.50 -30.07
CA ALA A 479 -14.49 10.34 -28.76
C ALA A 479 -14.06 11.42 -27.76
N VAL A 480 -12.78 11.81 -27.76
CA VAL A 480 -12.27 12.91 -26.93
C VAL A 480 -12.97 14.22 -27.28
N PHE A 481 -13.10 14.56 -28.56
CA PHE A 481 -13.83 15.76 -28.98
C PHE A 481 -15.33 15.67 -28.74
N ALA A 482 -15.93 14.50 -28.92
CA ALA A 482 -17.34 14.28 -28.59
C ALA A 482 -17.63 14.63 -27.12
N SER A 483 -16.72 14.27 -26.21
CA SER A 483 -16.87 14.61 -24.79
C SER A 483 -16.83 16.11 -24.52
N LEU A 484 -16.00 16.87 -25.25
CA LEU A 484 -15.96 18.33 -25.15
C LEU A 484 -17.26 18.93 -25.69
N LEU A 485 -17.63 18.58 -26.92
CA LEU A 485 -18.82 19.10 -27.62
C LEU A 485 -20.10 18.86 -26.81
N HIS A 486 -20.24 17.65 -26.26
CA HIS A 486 -21.34 17.33 -25.36
C HIS A 486 -21.35 18.22 -24.11
N SER A 487 -20.20 18.46 -23.49
CA SER A 487 -20.11 19.15 -22.21
C SER A 487 -20.60 20.60 -22.21
N TYR A 488 -20.66 21.27 -23.37
CA TYR A 488 -21.20 22.63 -23.49
C TYR A 488 -22.39 22.73 -24.47
N SER A 489 -22.98 21.59 -24.85
CA SER A 489 -24.20 21.54 -25.67
C SER A 489 -25.38 22.18 -24.94
N THR A 490 -26.31 22.77 -25.69
CA THR A 490 -27.61 23.25 -25.16
C THR A 490 -28.73 22.70 -26.03
N ASP A 491 -29.97 22.82 -25.57
CA ASP A 491 -31.14 22.36 -26.33
C ASP A 491 -31.36 23.23 -27.58
N GLU A 492 -31.00 24.52 -27.53
CA GLU A 492 -31.06 25.45 -28.67
C GLU A 492 -29.92 25.23 -29.68
N GLU A 493 -28.74 24.83 -29.22
CA GLU A 493 -27.58 24.55 -30.06
C GLU A 493 -27.04 23.12 -29.76
N PRO A 494 -27.73 22.06 -30.26
CA PRO A 494 -27.37 20.68 -29.96
C PRO A 494 -26.08 20.25 -30.66
N ARG A 495 -25.11 19.75 -29.89
CA ARG A 495 -23.76 19.38 -30.35
C ARG A 495 -23.45 17.89 -30.16
N HIS A 496 -24.40 17.04 -30.55
CA HIS A 496 -24.33 15.60 -30.35
C HIS A 496 -23.81 14.80 -31.56
N GLN A 497 -23.36 15.49 -32.61
CA GLN A 497 -22.95 14.87 -33.89
C GLN A 497 -21.75 13.91 -33.74
N ALA A 498 -20.84 14.19 -32.82
CA ALA A 498 -19.68 13.34 -32.56
C ALA A 498 -19.94 12.26 -31.48
N CYS A 499 -21.07 12.35 -30.77
CA CYS A 499 -21.45 11.36 -29.76
C CYS A 499 -21.85 10.04 -30.41
N PRO A 500 -21.71 8.90 -29.70
CA PRO A 500 -22.18 7.62 -30.22
C PRO A 500 -23.69 7.63 -30.49
N HIS A 501 -24.12 6.85 -31.46
CA HIS A 501 -25.52 6.61 -31.81
C HIS A 501 -26.01 5.27 -31.22
N GLY A 502 -27.32 5.04 -31.28
CA GLY A 502 -27.94 3.81 -30.82
C GLY A 502 -28.46 3.86 -29.39
N GLU A 503 -29.21 2.81 -29.03
CA GLU A 503 -29.94 2.69 -27.76
C GLU A 503 -29.01 2.59 -26.54
N HIS A 504 -27.77 2.16 -26.74
CA HIS A 504 -26.73 2.08 -25.71
C HIS A 504 -25.83 3.32 -25.65
N SER A 505 -26.18 4.40 -26.37
CA SER A 505 -25.39 5.63 -26.32
C SER A 505 -25.42 6.24 -24.91
N TRP A 506 -24.24 6.64 -24.42
CA TRP A 506 -24.13 7.43 -23.20
C TRP A 506 -24.70 8.84 -23.38
N CYS A 507 -24.84 9.31 -24.63
CA CYS A 507 -25.42 10.60 -24.95
C CYS A 507 -26.93 10.50 -24.97
N HIS A 508 -27.60 11.03 -23.94
CA HIS A 508 -29.06 10.98 -23.80
C HIS A 508 -29.81 11.44 -25.06
N PHE A 509 -29.35 12.52 -25.72
CA PHE A 509 -29.97 13.02 -26.95
C PHE A 509 -29.95 12.01 -28.10
N ASN A 510 -28.77 11.43 -28.43
CA ASN A 510 -28.67 10.44 -29.51
C ASN A 510 -29.34 9.11 -29.14
N ARG A 511 -29.31 8.73 -27.86
CA ARG A 511 -30.02 7.56 -27.36
C ARG A 511 -31.53 7.72 -27.51
N GLN A 512 -32.06 8.88 -27.11
CA GLN A 512 -33.47 9.20 -27.26
C GLN A 512 -33.89 9.14 -28.72
N LYS A 513 -33.12 9.74 -29.64
CA LYS A 513 -33.40 9.63 -31.07
C LYS A 513 -33.42 8.19 -31.59
N ALA A 514 -32.55 7.33 -31.07
CA ALA A 514 -32.52 5.91 -31.44
C ALA A 514 -33.75 5.17 -30.91
N LEU A 515 -34.12 5.39 -29.65
CA LEU A 515 -35.31 4.79 -29.02
C LEU A 515 -36.61 5.26 -29.69
N GLU A 516 -36.70 6.55 -30.05
CA GLU A 516 -37.82 7.10 -30.82
C GLU A 516 -37.93 6.44 -32.19
N ALA A 517 -36.80 6.23 -32.87
CA ALA A 517 -36.77 5.51 -34.15
C ALA A 517 -37.16 4.02 -34.00
N ALA A 518 -36.93 3.43 -32.83
CA ALA A 518 -37.32 2.05 -32.48
C ALA A 518 -38.78 1.93 -31.98
N GLY A 519 -39.50 3.03 -31.80
CA GLY A 519 -40.88 3.03 -31.27
C GLY A 519 -40.98 2.84 -29.75
N GLU A 520 -39.87 2.97 -29.04
CA GLU A 520 -39.80 2.84 -27.57
C GLU A 520 -40.22 4.14 -26.88
N PRO A 521 -40.88 4.09 -25.71
CA PRO A 521 -41.33 5.28 -25.00
C PRO A 521 -40.14 6.07 -24.43
N THR A 522 -40.00 7.33 -24.85
CA THR A 522 -38.94 8.24 -24.39
C THR A 522 -39.47 9.33 -23.48
N LYS A 523 -38.61 9.82 -22.57
CA LYS A 523 -38.86 11.03 -21.76
C LYS A 523 -37.81 12.08 -22.13
N PRO A 524 -38.21 13.25 -22.65
CA PRO A 524 -37.27 14.31 -22.95
C PRO A 524 -36.58 14.79 -21.66
N GLN A 525 -35.25 14.84 -21.70
CA GLN A 525 -34.42 15.35 -20.61
C GLN A 525 -33.71 16.62 -21.11
N PRO A 526 -33.89 17.78 -20.44
CA PRO A 526 -33.24 19.02 -20.86
C PRO A 526 -31.73 18.90 -20.71
N HIS A 527 -30.97 19.37 -21.71
CA HIS A 527 -29.52 19.33 -21.65
C HIS A 527 -28.97 20.45 -20.76
N ARG A 528 -28.22 20.08 -19.71
CA ARG A 528 -27.57 21.04 -18.81
C ARG A 528 -26.09 21.20 -19.16
N PRO A 529 -25.66 22.32 -19.78
CA PRO A 529 -24.25 22.53 -20.09
C PRO A 529 -23.41 22.63 -18.81
N ALA A 530 -22.22 22.02 -18.83
CA ALA A 530 -21.27 22.10 -17.72
C ALA A 530 -20.61 23.48 -17.62
N PHE A 531 -20.49 24.19 -18.74
CA PHE A 531 -19.89 25.53 -18.87
C PHE A 531 -20.30 26.18 -20.21
N SER A 532 -20.06 27.48 -20.36
CA SER A 532 -20.42 28.24 -21.56
C SER A 532 -19.50 27.95 -22.77
N ARG A 533 -19.97 28.31 -23.96
CA ARG A 533 -19.21 28.24 -25.22
C ARG A 533 -17.87 28.99 -25.13
N ASP A 534 -17.78 30.10 -24.40
CA ASP A 534 -16.53 30.85 -24.26
C ASP A 534 -15.49 30.09 -23.42
N ILE A 535 -15.93 29.36 -22.39
CA ILE A 535 -15.03 28.45 -21.65
C ILE A 535 -14.63 27.28 -22.54
N ALA A 536 -15.53 26.75 -23.37
CA ALA A 536 -15.19 25.69 -24.31
C ALA A 536 -14.10 26.11 -25.30
N LYS A 537 -14.17 27.32 -25.86
CA LYS A 537 -13.12 27.89 -26.73
C LYS A 537 -11.75 27.88 -26.05
N GLU A 538 -11.71 28.18 -24.75
CA GLU A 538 -10.48 28.16 -23.95
C GLU A 538 -9.94 26.76 -23.69
N LEU A 539 -10.79 25.74 -23.74
CA LEU A 539 -10.38 24.34 -23.58
C LEU A 539 -9.93 23.69 -24.89
N VAL A 540 -10.34 24.19 -26.06
CA VAL A 540 -9.98 23.60 -27.37
C VAL A 540 -8.47 23.37 -27.52
N PRO A 541 -7.57 24.32 -27.20
CA PRO A 541 -6.12 24.09 -27.30
C PRO A 541 -5.62 22.93 -26.41
N LEU A 542 -6.20 22.78 -25.21
CA LEU A 542 -5.90 21.66 -24.32
C LEU A 542 -6.35 20.33 -24.92
N TYR A 543 -7.57 20.28 -25.46
CA TYR A 543 -8.11 19.08 -26.11
C TYR A 543 -7.31 18.70 -27.36
N ASN A 544 -6.95 19.66 -28.22
CA ASN A 544 -6.06 19.44 -29.37
C ASN A 544 -4.74 18.80 -28.92
N ARG A 545 -4.09 19.37 -27.90
CA ARG A 545 -2.82 18.84 -27.38
C ARG A 545 -2.96 17.42 -26.82
N LEU A 546 -4.06 17.14 -26.13
CA LEU A 546 -4.32 15.83 -25.52
C LEU A 546 -4.99 14.83 -26.48
N SER A 547 -5.21 15.19 -27.74
CA SER A 547 -5.72 14.30 -28.79
C SER A 547 -4.74 14.20 -29.97
N ARG A 548 -3.50 14.67 -29.81
CA ARG A 548 -2.46 14.48 -30.82
C ARG A 548 -2.25 12.99 -31.08
N GLN A 549 -2.12 12.64 -32.35
CA GLN A 549 -1.96 11.26 -32.79
C GLN A 549 -0.80 10.55 -32.06
N ASP A 550 0.39 11.18 -32.00
CA ASP A 550 1.57 10.64 -31.32
C ASP A 550 1.35 10.33 -29.83
N LEU A 551 0.59 11.17 -29.11
CA LEU A 551 0.24 10.91 -27.71
C LEU A 551 -0.73 9.74 -27.56
N LEU A 552 -1.72 9.64 -28.46
CA LEU A 552 -2.74 8.61 -28.39
C LEU A 552 -2.20 7.25 -28.81
N GLU A 553 -1.31 7.20 -29.82
CA GLU A 553 -0.57 5.99 -30.20
C GLU A 553 0.22 5.44 -29.00
N ARG A 554 0.93 6.31 -28.27
CA ARG A 554 1.70 5.90 -27.08
C ARG A 554 0.85 5.40 -25.91
N CYS A 555 -0.45 5.69 -25.86
CA CYS A 555 -1.32 5.18 -24.80
C CYS A 555 -2.41 4.23 -25.30
N ALA A 556 -2.43 3.88 -26.60
CA ALA A 556 -3.47 3.05 -27.23
C ALA A 556 -3.63 1.67 -26.58
N ARG A 557 -2.57 1.11 -25.99
CA ARG A 557 -2.62 -0.16 -25.25
C ARG A 557 -3.33 -0.06 -23.89
N MET A 558 -3.68 1.14 -23.44
CA MET A 558 -4.32 1.39 -22.14
C MET A 558 -3.52 0.91 -20.91
N GLY A 559 -2.21 0.73 -21.07
CA GLY A 559 -1.34 0.26 -19.99
C GLY A 559 -1.18 1.28 -18.85
N THR A 560 -0.80 0.78 -17.67
CA THR A 560 -0.65 1.61 -16.45
C THR A 560 0.57 1.20 -15.64
N GLN A 561 1.17 2.14 -14.91
CA GLN A 561 2.21 1.86 -13.90
C GLN A 561 1.65 1.58 -12.50
N ASN A 562 0.39 1.15 -12.39
CA ASN A 562 -0.20 0.83 -11.09
C ASN A 562 0.60 -0.29 -10.38
N ASN A 563 1.23 -1.18 -11.14
CA ASN A 563 2.14 -2.20 -10.62
C ASN A 563 3.35 -1.58 -9.91
N ASN A 564 3.99 -0.57 -10.50
CA ASN A 564 5.10 0.16 -9.87
C ASN A 564 4.63 0.91 -8.62
N GLU A 565 3.50 1.62 -8.67
CA GLU A 565 2.93 2.29 -7.49
C GLU A 565 2.66 1.30 -6.34
N SER A 566 2.14 0.11 -6.67
CA SER A 566 1.90 -0.97 -5.70
C SER A 566 3.20 -1.56 -5.16
N PHE A 567 4.22 -1.77 -6.00
CA PHE A 567 5.53 -2.25 -5.59
C PHE A 567 6.24 -1.26 -4.66
N ASN A 568 6.26 0.02 -5.05
CA ASN A 568 6.83 1.11 -4.25
C ASN A 568 6.21 1.17 -2.84
N ALA A 569 4.90 0.91 -2.72
CA ALA A 569 4.23 0.83 -1.44
C ALA A 569 4.75 -0.33 -0.56
N LEU A 570 5.10 -1.48 -1.15
CA LEU A 570 5.69 -2.62 -0.44
C LEU A 570 7.10 -2.31 0.08
N VAL A 571 7.93 -1.64 -0.73
CA VAL A 571 9.28 -1.21 -0.34
C VAL A 571 9.21 -0.27 0.86
N TRP A 572 8.41 0.80 0.75
CA TRP A 572 8.38 1.84 1.79
C TRP A 572 7.54 1.46 3.02
N ARG A 573 6.79 0.35 2.97
CA ARG A 573 6.23 -0.29 4.18
C ARG A 573 7.32 -0.92 5.04
N ARG A 574 8.33 -1.52 4.41
CA ARG A 574 9.49 -2.17 5.07
C ARG A 574 10.60 -1.19 5.41
N CYS A 575 10.73 -0.11 4.65
CA CYS A 575 11.66 0.97 4.95
C CYS A 575 10.90 2.31 5.01
N PRO A 576 10.29 2.63 6.16
CA PRO A 576 9.53 3.87 6.30
C PRO A 576 10.37 5.11 5.94
N LYS A 577 9.77 6.02 5.17
CA LYS A 577 10.39 7.28 4.71
C LYS A 577 10.76 8.25 5.85
N THR A 578 10.25 7.99 7.05
CA THR A 578 10.45 8.80 8.26
C THR A 578 11.70 8.39 9.04
N ASP A 579 12.19 7.18 8.84
CA ASP A 579 13.30 6.63 9.59
C ASP A 579 14.61 6.85 8.82
N PHE A 580 15.74 6.90 9.51
CA PHE A 580 17.03 6.84 8.84
C PHE A 580 17.31 5.41 8.34
N ALA A 581 17.92 5.28 7.16
CA ALA A 581 18.22 4.00 6.54
C ALA A 581 19.66 3.97 6.00
N SER A 582 20.17 2.76 5.77
CA SER A 582 21.40 2.49 5.01
C SER A 582 21.04 1.90 3.65
N ARG A 583 21.96 1.90 2.67
CA ARG A 583 21.72 1.27 1.35
C ARG A 583 21.28 -0.18 1.51
N ARG A 584 22.00 -0.97 2.33
CA ARG A 584 21.65 -2.37 2.61
C ARG A 584 20.24 -2.50 3.19
N THR A 585 19.81 -1.60 4.08
CA THR A 585 18.44 -1.63 4.62
C THR A 585 17.40 -1.40 3.52
N VAL A 586 17.66 -0.46 2.60
CA VAL A 586 16.78 -0.21 1.45
C VAL A 586 16.78 -1.41 0.50
N GLU A 587 17.94 -1.98 0.19
CA GLU A 587 18.07 -3.17 -0.66
C GLU A 587 17.35 -4.39 -0.07
N THR A 588 17.49 -4.65 1.23
CA THR A 588 16.71 -5.72 1.89
C THR A 588 15.21 -5.47 1.76
N ALA A 589 14.76 -4.21 1.94
CA ALA A 589 13.35 -3.87 1.78
C ALA A 589 12.84 -4.06 0.35
N VAL A 590 13.67 -3.75 -0.66
CA VAL A 590 13.35 -3.98 -2.07
C VAL A 590 13.32 -5.47 -2.39
N ALA A 591 14.32 -6.23 -1.96
CA ALA A 591 14.39 -7.68 -2.17
C ALA A 591 13.17 -8.40 -1.55
N LEU A 592 12.82 -8.11 -0.30
CA LEU A 592 11.63 -8.66 0.33
C LEU A 592 10.32 -8.20 -0.36
N ALA A 593 10.30 -6.98 -0.91
CA ALA A 593 9.17 -6.52 -1.72
C ALA A 593 9.04 -7.28 -3.04
N VAL A 594 10.15 -7.62 -3.72
CA VAL A 594 10.15 -8.48 -4.92
C VAL A 594 9.54 -9.84 -4.59
N LEU A 595 10.00 -10.46 -3.50
CA LEU A 595 9.48 -11.74 -3.05
C LEU A 595 7.97 -11.70 -2.82
N GLU A 596 7.45 -10.72 -2.07
CA GLU A 596 6.01 -10.60 -1.84
C GLU A 596 5.23 -10.23 -3.11
N PHE A 597 5.81 -9.43 -4.00
CA PHE A 597 5.12 -8.92 -5.19
C PHE A 597 4.95 -10.01 -6.26
N ASN A 598 5.95 -10.88 -6.42
CA ASN A 598 5.94 -11.97 -7.38
C ASN A 598 5.27 -13.24 -6.82
N LEU A 599 5.54 -13.62 -5.56
CA LEU A 599 5.06 -14.88 -4.97
C LEU A 599 3.91 -14.71 -3.95
N GLY A 600 3.45 -13.48 -3.71
CA GLY A 600 2.49 -13.21 -2.65
C GLY A 600 3.07 -13.39 -1.24
N PRO A 601 2.24 -13.56 -0.19
CA PRO A 601 2.71 -13.71 1.18
C PRO A 601 3.72 -14.84 1.41
N LYS A 602 3.70 -15.90 0.59
CA LYS A 602 4.67 -17.01 0.64
C LYS A 602 6.08 -16.61 0.23
N GLY A 603 6.26 -15.48 -0.44
CA GLY A 603 7.59 -14.98 -0.81
C GLY A 603 8.56 -14.86 0.37
N PHE A 604 8.06 -14.60 1.58
CA PHE A 604 8.87 -14.55 2.80
C PHE A 604 9.61 -15.87 3.09
N GLU A 605 9.03 -17.01 2.69
CA GLU A 605 9.61 -18.34 2.90
C GLU A 605 10.89 -18.53 2.08
N ARG A 606 10.99 -17.92 0.88
CA ARG A 606 12.22 -17.96 0.07
C ARG A 606 13.41 -17.31 0.80
N ALA A 607 13.18 -16.22 1.54
CA ALA A 607 14.22 -15.61 2.36
C ALA A 607 14.59 -16.48 3.57
N LEU A 608 13.64 -17.23 4.16
CA LEU A 608 13.92 -18.18 5.23
C LEU A 608 14.80 -19.35 4.74
N HIS A 609 14.47 -19.94 3.58
CA HIS A 609 15.28 -21.02 3.01
C HIS A 609 16.70 -20.57 2.67
N GLU A 610 16.88 -19.37 2.10
CA GLU A 610 18.22 -18.77 1.87
C GLU A 610 18.99 -18.48 3.17
N MET A 611 18.27 -18.35 4.29
CA MET A 611 18.85 -18.28 5.62
C MET A 611 19.10 -19.66 6.24
N GLY A 612 18.75 -20.76 5.59
CA GLY A 612 18.85 -22.13 6.11
C GLY A 612 17.79 -22.47 7.16
N ILE A 613 16.64 -21.80 7.11
CA ILE A 613 15.55 -21.93 8.08
C ILE A 613 14.32 -22.50 7.37
N GLU A 614 13.80 -23.62 7.85
CA GLU A 614 12.55 -24.18 7.32
C GLU A 614 11.31 -23.41 7.83
N PRO A 615 10.33 -23.09 6.97
CA PRO A 615 9.05 -22.53 7.41
C PRO A 615 8.30 -23.47 8.35
N GLY A 616 7.94 -22.98 9.55
CA GLY A 616 7.14 -23.75 10.49
C GLY A 616 5.63 -23.67 10.17
N SER A 617 4.84 -24.57 10.74
CA SER A 617 3.39 -24.67 10.47
C SER A 617 2.61 -23.37 10.68
N HIS A 618 2.93 -22.60 11.72
CA HIS A 618 2.29 -21.30 12.01
C HIS A 618 2.54 -20.26 10.92
N GLN A 619 3.73 -20.28 10.31
CA GLN A 619 4.10 -19.36 9.24
C GLN A 619 3.35 -19.70 7.96
N VAL A 620 3.33 -20.99 7.57
CA VAL A 620 2.65 -21.48 6.36
C VAL A 620 1.16 -21.15 6.45
N GLN A 621 0.50 -21.48 7.57
CA GLN A 621 -0.90 -21.16 7.80
C GLN A 621 -1.19 -19.65 7.75
N HIS A 622 -0.27 -18.83 8.25
CA HIS A 622 -0.40 -17.37 8.18
C HIS A 622 -0.31 -16.88 6.73
N ALA A 623 0.66 -17.37 5.96
CA ALA A 623 0.85 -17.01 4.56
C ALA A 623 -0.37 -17.38 3.71
N ASP A 624 -0.93 -18.58 3.91
CA ASP A 624 -2.14 -19.04 3.22
C ASP A 624 -3.35 -18.17 3.54
N LYS A 625 -3.61 -17.89 4.83
CA LYS A 625 -4.70 -16.99 5.24
C LYS A 625 -4.52 -15.57 4.68
N ALA A 626 -3.29 -15.07 4.68
CA ALA A 626 -2.98 -13.75 4.13
C ALA A 626 -3.20 -13.72 2.60
N LEU A 627 -2.89 -14.80 1.88
CA LEU A 627 -3.12 -14.93 0.45
C LEU A 627 -4.62 -14.95 0.14
N GLN A 628 -5.38 -15.80 0.84
CA GLN A 628 -6.85 -15.87 0.71
C GLN A 628 -7.50 -14.51 0.96
N ALA A 629 -7.08 -13.79 2.02
CA ALA A 629 -7.59 -12.45 2.32
C ALA A 629 -7.25 -11.43 1.22
N LYS A 630 -6.04 -11.50 0.63
CA LYS A 630 -5.64 -10.63 -0.49
C LYS A 630 -6.47 -10.91 -1.74
N VAL A 631 -6.65 -12.18 -2.11
CA VAL A 631 -7.47 -12.61 -3.25
C VAL A 631 -8.92 -12.15 -3.06
N SER A 632 -9.52 -12.45 -1.91
CA SER A 632 -10.90 -12.03 -1.60
C SER A 632 -11.08 -10.51 -1.72
N LYS A 633 -10.13 -9.73 -1.19
CA LYS A 633 -10.16 -8.27 -1.29
C LYS A 633 -9.99 -7.77 -2.73
N ALA A 634 -9.21 -8.47 -3.55
CA ALA A 634 -9.04 -8.16 -4.97
C ALA A 634 -10.33 -8.44 -5.75
N LYS A 635 -10.94 -9.62 -5.59
CA LYS A 635 -12.24 -9.99 -6.18
C LYS A 635 -13.34 -8.98 -5.77
N GLN A 636 -13.42 -8.61 -4.49
CA GLN A 636 -14.36 -7.60 -4.00
C GLN A 636 -14.16 -6.22 -4.65
N LYS A 637 -12.91 -5.80 -4.89
CA LYS A 637 -12.60 -4.51 -5.54
C LYS A 637 -12.87 -4.52 -7.04
N ALA A 638 -12.86 -5.69 -7.68
CA ALA A 638 -13.17 -5.84 -9.10
C ALA A 638 -14.66 -5.61 -9.40
N LEU A 639 -15.54 -5.88 -8.43
CA LEU A 639 -17.00 -5.67 -8.55
C LEU A 639 -17.33 -4.22 -8.93
N ASN A 640 -18.25 -4.07 -9.91
CA ASN A 640 -18.71 -2.77 -10.39
C ASN A 640 -19.34 -1.93 -9.28
N SER A 641 -20.14 -2.55 -8.41
CA SER A 641 -20.72 -1.90 -7.22
C SER A 641 -19.64 -1.26 -6.33
N SER A 642 -18.52 -1.97 -6.09
CA SER A 642 -17.37 -1.45 -5.34
C SER A 642 -16.70 -0.26 -6.05
N LYS A 643 -16.52 -0.34 -7.37
CA LYS A 643 -15.94 0.74 -8.19
C LYS A 643 -16.81 2.00 -8.16
N VAL A 644 -18.12 1.85 -8.33
CA VAL A 644 -19.10 2.96 -8.29
C VAL A 644 -19.15 3.59 -6.90
N ALA A 645 -19.28 2.79 -5.84
CA ALA A 645 -19.32 3.28 -4.48
C ALA A 645 -18.02 4.04 -4.10
N HIS A 646 -16.86 3.56 -4.57
CA HIS A 646 -15.60 4.28 -4.38
C HIS A 646 -15.57 5.64 -5.12
N LYS A 647 -16.05 5.69 -6.37
CA LYS A 647 -16.16 6.93 -7.15
C LYS A 647 -17.07 7.94 -6.44
N GLN A 648 -18.23 7.51 -5.96
CA GLN A 648 -19.18 8.36 -5.24
C GLN A 648 -18.58 8.92 -3.94
N ARG A 649 -17.94 8.07 -3.11
CA ARG A 649 -17.25 8.52 -1.89
C ARG A 649 -16.17 9.57 -2.18
N LYS A 650 -15.39 9.37 -3.25
CA LYS A 650 -14.35 10.32 -3.67
C LYS A 650 -14.97 11.67 -4.06
N LEU A 651 -16.02 11.68 -4.89
CA LEU A 651 -16.70 12.91 -5.30
C LEU A 651 -17.35 13.64 -4.11
N ALA A 652 -17.99 12.91 -3.21
CA ALA A 652 -18.58 13.47 -1.99
C ALA A 652 -17.51 14.11 -1.08
N ALA A 653 -16.34 13.46 -0.92
CA ALA A 653 -15.23 14.01 -0.16
C ALA A 653 -14.68 15.31 -0.78
N ILE A 654 -14.62 15.39 -2.10
CA ILE A 654 -14.17 16.60 -2.81
C ILE A 654 -15.18 17.73 -2.66
N ALA A 655 -16.47 17.44 -2.85
CA ALA A 655 -17.53 18.41 -2.68
C ALA A 655 -17.59 18.92 -1.23
N LYS A 656 -17.36 18.03 -0.25
CA LYS A 656 -17.21 18.41 1.15
C LYS A 656 -15.99 19.34 1.34
N ALA A 657 -14.81 18.93 0.89
CA ALA A 657 -13.59 19.74 1.03
C ALA A 657 -13.72 21.13 0.36
N GLN A 658 -14.41 21.24 -0.78
CA GLN A 658 -14.67 22.53 -1.42
C GLN A 658 -15.65 23.39 -0.61
N ARG A 659 -16.69 22.79 -0.02
CA ARG A 659 -17.62 23.53 0.86
C ARG A 659 -16.90 24.00 2.12
N ASP A 660 -16.07 23.14 2.71
CA ASP A 660 -15.25 23.47 3.87
C ASP A 660 -14.30 24.63 3.53
N GLN A 661 -13.51 24.55 2.45
CA GLN A 661 -12.62 25.63 2.00
C GLN A 661 -13.35 26.94 1.70
N ALA A 662 -14.53 26.87 1.07
CA ALA A 662 -15.33 28.06 0.78
C ALA A 662 -15.87 28.72 2.06
N ALA A 663 -16.18 27.93 3.09
CA ALA A 663 -16.63 28.41 4.39
C ALA A 663 -15.48 28.96 5.24
N GLU A 664 -14.30 28.34 5.14
CA GLU A 664 -13.08 28.72 5.88
C GLU A 664 -12.42 29.99 5.32
N GLY A 665 -12.61 30.28 4.03
CA GLY A 665 -11.90 31.38 3.36
C GLY A 665 -10.41 31.09 3.19
N GLU A 666 -9.60 32.13 2.98
CA GLU A 666 -8.15 31.98 2.84
C GLU A 666 -7.50 31.86 4.22
N THR A 667 -7.15 30.63 4.62
CA THR A 667 -6.56 30.33 5.94
C THR A 667 -5.04 30.22 5.93
N TYR A 668 -4.43 29.85 4.80
CA TYR A 668 -2.98 29.75 4.61
C TYR A 668 -2.65 29.99 3.14
N SER A 669 -1.73 30.93 2.86
CA SER A 669 -1.16 31.14 1.53
C SER A 669 0.35 30.93 1.54
N ALA A 670 0.85 30.27 0.48
CA ALA A 670 2.26 29.94 0.37
C ALA A 670 3.09 31.24 0.28
N GLY A 671 3.99 31.46 1.24
CA GLY A 671 4.84 32.65 1.33
C GLY A 671 4.25 33.82 2.12
N ALA A 672 3.11 33.64 2.80
CA ALA A 672 2.49 34.69 3.63
C ALA A 672 2.89 34.64 5.12
N PHE A 673 4.11 34.17 5.41
CA PHE A 673 4.73 34.23 6.74
C PHE A 673 6.09 34.88 6.66
#